data_AF-A0A318U3X9-F1
#
_entry.id   AF-A0A318U3X9-F1
#
_cell.length_a   1.000
_cell.length_b   1.000
_cell.length_c   1.000
_cell.angle_alpha   90.00
_cell.angle_beta   90.00
_cell.angle_gamma   90.00
#
_symmetry.space_group_name_H-M   'P 1'
#
loop_
_entity.id
_entity.type
_entity.pdbx_description
1 polymer ?
#
loop_
_entity_poly.entity_id
_entity_poly.type
_entity_poly.pdbx_seq_one_letter_code
_entity_poly.pdbx_strand_id
1 'polypeptide(L)'
;MVKSVDFVVRDSMGGISRGSVAGDGASDFIQVGTGDEISLNLNKTSILKYMRDGDDLEIVLVDGRTITLSGFYPAHGELCISSNGELTPVTVDAGGDGVIYADYGTPEVMGKWSPNEQLAFLDGDEIIGPAGDDTTGMAAFAPAALALGPLGWAAAGLAGLGLVGSDSGGGSTDPTDTTNPTDVTDPTDVTDPTDVTDPTDVTDPTDTTDPTDVTDPTDTTDPTDVTDPTDVTDPTDVTDPTDVTDPTDVTDPTDVTDPTDVTDPTDVTDPTDVTDPTDVTDPTDVTDPTDVTDPTDVTDPTDVTDPTDVTDPTDVTDPTDVTDPTDVTDPTDVTDPTDVTDPTDVTDPTDTTDPTVPTDPTDPTHPTPTVDERDHATLTTNTEAEATVSGTGEAGSTVVVTLGGETMTVTVGTEGTWEVSFSGSTFPADGDYSASVVVTAPDGTVYNLDGPDYLIDMTRPEVEITGGAQSTGDVENASEYADGITIGGTSEAGASIAVTIAGHQQTTTVATDGSWSVTFPTSDLPNGEYTQGMTVTATDIHGNVTTITDTLVVDTETSVSVDSNLSGGDDLVNAAERAAGNLVLSGTAEAGASVVVDFGTGSRTVTADASGRWSAAFSSSEYAAGTYSATATVTATDLAGNTATTTHMIDVDTEVSPLSHWTDTPGTDGVVNAAEASGGLVIEGIVEAGSTVTVQLASGRIVTAAVNSDGTWSATVPAADIPTSETNNVQLTVNATDPYGNTATQTSLIDIDPVVRNFTAANSVTSDNVVNHAEAQAGFAITGTVEAGSTVTVTLENGATQTVSANGDGTWSAVFTTSDLPGGSGSMDYTAVATDAAQNTATTSGSFDYDLVAPDAPQIGDVTNNGNGTRGLYADVSEGDHYVINTIDADGTVTLLRDSEPTITASDDEYYSFNRVPDGQFLVVSDGDTAGNEASTLLVVNPNGTVTMDLNNDGLSQFDFASIDLHHASVNLTITADQLQSLTGGDNDLIVAGDANDHIIATGATDTGETASINGHTFSIYTLGDEGSRLLIDDSITNVTI
;
A
#
# COMPACT_ATOMS: atom_id res chain seq x y z
N MET A 1 -16.59 -1.78 -11.27
CA MET A 1 -17.89 -2.28 -10.77
C MET A 1 -17.83 -2.16 -9.26
N VAL A 2 -18.73 -1.43 -8.62
CA VAL A 2 -18.66 -1.20 -7.16
C VAL A 2 -18.95 -2.51 -6.45
N LYS A 3 -18.08 -2.90 -5.53
CA LYS A 3 -18.13 -4.20 -4.83
C LYS A 3 -18.91 -4.07 -3.53
N SER A 4 -19.91 -4.92 -3.33
CA SER A 4 -20.76 -4.90 -2.14
C SER A 4 -19.98 -5.30 -0.88
N VAL A 5 -20.37 -4.77 0.27
CA VAL A 5 -19.85 -5.21 1.56
C VAL A 5 -20.79 -6.26 2.13
N ASP A 6 -20.31 -7.48 2.26
CA ASP A 6 -21.07 -8.58 2.84
C ASP A 6 -21.10 -8.47 4.37
N PHE A 7 -22.20 -8.93 4.99
CA PHE A 7 -22.37 -8.91 6.44
C PHE A 7 -23.05 -10.16 6.97
N VAL A 8 -22.77 -10.45 8.25
CA VAL A 8 -23.47 -11.44 9.08
C VAL A 8 -24.08 -10.72 10.28
N VAL A 9 -25.30 -11.09 10.66
CA VAL A 9 -25.85 -10.77 11.97
C VAL A 9 -26.18 -12.09 12.68
N ARG A 10 -25.70 -12.27 13.91
CA ARG A 10 -26.09 -13.35 14.82
C ARG A 10 -27.02 -12.78 15.88
N ASP A 11 -28.26 -13.25 15.92
CA ASP A 11 -29.22 -12.84 16.95
C ASP A 11 -28.89 -13.48 18.32
N SER A 12 -29.43 -12.90 19.39
CA SER A 12 -29.24 -13.39 20.77
C SER A 12 -29.87 -14.77 21.09
N MET A 13 -30.42 -15.47 20.09
CA MET A 13 -30.82 -16.88 20.14
C MET A 13 -29.92 -17.80 19.28
N GLY A 14 -28.87 -17.25 18.65
CA GLY A 14 -27.95 -17.96 17.74
C GLY A 14 -28.46 -18.08 16.30
N GLY A 15 -29.49 -17.33 15.91
CA GLY A 15 -29.99 -17.27 14.54
C GLY A 15 -29.06 -16.44 13.65
N ILE A 16 -28.66 -16.98 12.51
CA ILE A 16 -27.77 -16.29 11.55
C ILE A 16 -28.57 -15.69 10.40
N SER A 17 -28.38 -14.40 10.17
CA SER A 17 -28.75 -13.68 8.95
C SER A 17 -27.49 -13.30 8.17
N ARG A 18 -27.55 -13.33 6.84
CA ARG A 18 -26.47 -12.88 5.94
C ARG A 18 -27.04 -12.04 4.81
N GLY A 19 -26.30 -11.01 4.41
CA GLY A 19 -26.67 -10.10 3.33
C GLY A 19 -25.47 -9.31 2.82
N SER A 20 -25.73 -8.36 1.93
CA SER A 20 -24.73 -7.51 1.29
C SER A 20 -25.25 -6.09 1.13
N VAL A 21 -24.43 -5.06 1.41
CA VAL A 21 -24.78 -3.64 1.24
C VAL A 21 -24.06 -3.07 0.02
N ALA A 22 -24.82 -2.45 -0.88
CA ALA A 22 -24.30 -1.75 -2.06
C ALA A 22 -24.46 -0.23 -1.84
N GLY A 23 -23.39 0.44 -1.38
CA GLY A 23 -23.40 1.85 -0.93
C GLY A 23 -23.64 2.94 -1.99
N ASP A 24 -24.23 2.61 -3.14
CA ASP A 24 -24.51 3.55 -4.24
C ASP A 24 -25.87 4.26 -4.03
N GLY A 25 -26.02 4.97 -2.90
CA GLY A 25 -27.12 5.90 -2.65
C GLY A 25 -28.52 5.30 -2.43
N ALA A 26 -28.64 3.98 -2.32
CA ALA A 26 -29.85 3.32 -1.83
C ALA A 26 -29.88 3.30 -0.29
N SER A 27 -31.07 3.40 0.32
CA SER A 27 -31.24 3.47 1.77
C SER A 27 -31.27 2.08 2.44
N ASP A 28 -30.22 1.28 2.23
CA ASP A 28 -30.07 -0.05 2.82
C ASP A 28 -29.25 0.03 4.12
N PHE A 29 -29.96 -0.13 5.25
CA PHE A 29 -29.39 -0.15 6.60
C PHE A 29 -29.48 -1.55 7.20
N ILE A 30 -28.49 -1.92 8.02
CA ILE A 30 -28.52 -3.17 8.80
C ILE A 30 -29.30 -2.88 10.08
N GLN A 31 -30.43 -3.55 10.30
CA GLN A 31 -31.19 -3.45 11.56
C GLN A 31 -30.51 -4.27 12.65
N VAL A 32 -30.33 -3.68 13.83
CA VAL A 32 -29.69 -4.31 15.00
C VAL A 32 -30.73 -4.68 16.05
N GLY A 33 -30.85 -5.98 16.35
CA GLY A 33 -31.62 -6.50 17.48
C GLY A 33 -30.86 -6.46 18.80
N THR A 34 -31.57 -6.67 19.91
CA THR A 34 -31.00 -6.50 21.25
C THR A 34 -30.00 -7.61 21.59
N GLY A 35 -28.73 -7.25 21.75
CA GLY A 35 -27.62 -8.19 21.90
C GLY A 35 -27.33 -9.01 20.64
N ASP A 36 -27.57 -8.43 19.46
CA ASP A 36 -27.13 -9.01 18.18
C ASP A 36 -25.65 -8.70 17.93
N GLU A 37 -24.91 -9.67 17.39
CA GLU A 37 -23.51 -9.52 16.97
C GLU A 37 -23.44 -9.33 15.45
N ILE A 38 -22.80 -8.25 14.99
CA ILE A 38 -22.69 -7.86 13.59
C ILE A 38 -21.24 -8.05 13.13
N SER A 39 -21.02 -8.84 12.08
CA SER A 39 -19.72 -8.96 11.42
C SER A 39 -19.78 -8.43 9.99
N LEU A 40 -18.83 -7.58 9.61
CA LEU A 40 -18.71 -6.99 8.27
C LEU A 40 -17.46 -7.53 7.56
N ASN A 41 -17.57 -7.87 6.28
CA ASN A 41 -16.44 -8.28 5.43
C ASN A 41 -15.60 -7.05 5.05
N LEU A 42 -14.74 -6.61 5.98
CA LEU A 42 -13.93 -5.38 5.95
C LEU A 42 -12.66 -5.59 6.77
N ASN A 43 -11.57 -4.92 6.38
CA ASN A 43 -10.38 -4.72 7.21
C ASN A 43 -10.39 -3.31 7.85
N LYS A 44 -9.52 -3.05 8.85
CA LYS A 44 -9.44 -1.71 9.50
C LYS A 44 -9.20 -0.60 8.46
N THR A 45 -8.30 -0.85 7.51
CA THR A 45 -7.89 0.09 6.46
C THR A 45 -9.00 0.45 5.45
N SER A 46 -10.08 -0.34 5.36
CA SER A 46 -11.27 0.03 4.59
C SER A 46 -12.11 1.14 5.26
N ILE A 47 -11.92 1.41 6.56
CA ILE A 47 -12.79 2.27 7.37
C ILE A 47 -12.10 3.61 7.64
N LEU A 48 -12.74 4.70 7.22
CA LEU A 48 -12.27 6.07 7.40
C LEU A 48 -12.63 6.66 8.76
N LYS A 49 -13.82 6.35 9.29
CA LYS A 49 -14.30 6.80 10.62
C LYS A 49 -15.63 6.16 11.01
N TYR A 50 -15.93 6.24 12.31
CA TYR A 50 -17.25 5.98 12.89
C TYR A 50 -17.96 7.30 13.24
N MET A 51 -19.27 7.33 13.09
CA MET A 51 -20.14 8.45 13.47
C MET A 51 -21.43 7.92 14.09
N ARG A 52 -22.22 8.78 14.73
CA ARG A 52 -23.52 8.43 15.33
C ARG A 52 -24.57 9.44 14.91
N ASP A 53 -25.65 8.95 14.30
CA ASP A 53 -26.87 9.72 14.10
C ASP A 53 -27.99 9.18 15.01
N GLY A 54 -28.27 9.92 16.10
CA GLY A 54 -29.29 9.56 17.08
C GLY A 54 -29.02 8.23 17.80
N ASP A 55 -29.71 7.17 17.37
CA ASP A 55 -29.64 5.81 17.92
C ASP A 55 -28.83 4.84 17.04
N ASP A 56 -28.37 5.31 15.87
CA ASP A 56 -27.73 4.51 14.82
C ASP A 56 -26.20 4.76 14.78
N LEU A 57 -25.43 3.74 14.39
CA LEU A 57 -23.99 3.86 14.12
C LEU A 57 -23.77 3.95 12.62
N GLU A 58 -23.04 4.96 12.15
CA GLU A 58 -22.58 5.09 10.77
C GLU A 58 -21.09 4.75 10.67
N ILE A 59 -20.75 3.89 9.72
CA ILE A 59 -19.38 3.48 9.40
C ILE A 59 -19.06 4.05 8.03
N VAL A 60 -18.14 5.02 7.95
CA VAL A 60 -17.72 5.63 6.68
C VAL A 60 -16.46 4.93 6.19
N LEU A 61 -16.46 4.52 4.93
CA LEU A 61 -15.35 3.82 4.28
C LEU A 61 -14.39 4.79 3.57
N VAL A 62 -13.17 4.34 3.29
CA VAL A 62 -12.13 5.14 2.60
C VAL A 62 -12.49 5.48 1.15
N ASP A 63 -13.37 4.71 0.52
CA ASP A 63 -13.94 5.02 -0.80
C ASP A 63 -15.12 6.01 -0.77
N GLY A 64 -15.49 6.51 0.42
CA GLY A 64 -16.54 7.51 0.63
C GLY A 64 -17.96 6.95 0.81
N ARG A 65 -18.15 5.63 0.80
CA ARG A 65 -19.45 5.00 1.12
C ARG A 65 -19.72 5.01 2.63
N THR A 66 -21.00 4.91 3.02
CA THR A 66 -21.42 4.79 4.43
C THR A 66 -22.27 3.52 4.61
N ILE A 67 -22.04 2.78 5.70
CA ILE A 67 -22.88 1.69 6.17
C ILE A 67 -23.57 2.14 7.47
N THR A 68 -24.89 2.05 7.54
CA THR A 68 -25.67 2.41 8.74
C THR A 68 -26.14 1.17 9.48
N LEU A 69 -25.69 1.00 10.73
CA LEU A 69 -26.21 0.01 11.68
C LEU A 69 -27.30 0.68 12.52
N SER A 70 -28.56 0.41 12.15
CA SER A 70 -29.71 1.13 12.68
C SER A 70 -30.27 0.47 13.94
N GLY A 71 -30.47 1.28 14.98
CA GLY A 71 -30.80 0.84 16.35
C GLY A 71 -29.60 0.38 17.19
N PHE A 72 -28.37 0.47 16.68
CA PHE A 72 -27.16 -0.11 17.30
C PHE A 72 -26.99 0.25 18.80
N TYR A 73 -27.13 1.53 19.15
CA TYR A 73 -26.90 2.01 20.52
C TYR A 73 -27.95 1.55 21.54
N PRO A 74 -29.27 1.75 21.34
CA PRO A 74 -30.29 1.25 22.28
C PRO A 74 -30.43 -0.28 22.28
N ALA A 75 -29.89 -0.97 21.26
CA ALA A 75 -29.88 -2.42 21.19
C ALA A 75 -28.71 -3.07 21.98
N HIS A 76 -27.65 -2.32 22.28
CA HIS A 76 -26.35 -2.89 22.72
C HIS A 76 -25.85 -3.94 21.72
N GLY A 77 -25.76 -3.58 20.44
CA GLY A 77 -25.16 -4.44 19.41
C GLY A 77 -23.65 -4.55 19.60
N GLU A 78 -23.09 -5.72 19.31
CA GLU A 78 -21.64 -5.97 19.34
C GLU A 78 -21.10 -5.97 17.90
N LEU A 79 -20.08 -5.16 17.62
CA LEU A 79 -19.52 -5.02 16.27
C LEU A 79 -18.22 -5.81 16.12
N CYS A 80 -18.09 -6.51 15.01
CA CYS A 80 -16.84 -7.11 14.53
C CYS A 80 -16.59 -6.69 13.08
N ILE A 81 -15.32 -6.67 12.70
CA ILE A 81 -14.88 -6.70 11.31
C ILE A 81 -14.15 -8.02 11.05
N SER A 82 -14.19 -8.51 9.82
CA SER A 82 -13.54 -9.77 9.45
C SER A 82 -13.00 -9.72 8.02
N SER A 83 -11.80 -10.24 7.86
CA SER A 83 -11.09 -10.38 6.59
C SER A 83 -10.16 -11.58 6.66
N ASN A 84 -10.01 -12.33 5.57
CA ASN A 84 -9.03 -13.42 5.44
C ASN A 84 -9.11 -14.53 6.52
N GLY A 85 -10.29 -14.74 7.10
CA GLY A 85 -10.54 -15.73 8.15
C GLY A 85 -10.26 -15.27 9.59
N GLU A 86 -9.82 -14.02 9.79
CA GLU A 86 -9.70 -13.40 11.11
C GLU A 86 -10.99 -12.64 11.47
N LEU A 87 -11.34 -12.63 12.76
CA LEU A 87 -12.48 -11.88 13.30
C LEU A 87 -11.98 -10.91 14.38
N THR A 88 -12.14 -9.61 14.18
CA THR A 88 -11.66 -8.56 15.09
C THR A 88 -12.85 -7.85 15.73
N PRO A 89 -13.03 -7.91 17.05
CA PRO A 89 -14.08 -7.18 17.74
C PRO A 89 -13.76 -5.68 17.82
N VAL A 90 -14.78 -4.84 17.70
CA VAL A 90 -14.66 -3.37 17.64
C VAL A 90 -15.52 -2.72 18.73
N THR A 91 -14.88 -2.09 19.71
CA THR A 91 -15.56 -1.31 20.76
C THR A 91 -15.66 0.14 20.31
N VAL A 92 -16.86 0.70 20.24
CA VAL A 92 -17.09 2.10 19.81
C VAL A 92 -17.50 3.00 20.97
N ASP A 93 -16.57 3.85 21.40
CA ASP A 93 -16.72 4.72 22.58
C ASP A 93 -16.99 6.19 22.21
N ALA A 94 -17.84 6.84 23.01
CA ALA A 94 -18.29 8.21 22.76
C ALA A 94 -17.28 9.24 23.30
N GLY A 95 -16.56 9.89 22.39
CA GLY A 95 -15.64 10.99 22.69
C GLY A 95 -16.34 12.33 22.95
N GLY A 96 -15.52 13.34 23.28
CA GLY A 96 -15.97 14.73 23.34
C GLY A 96 -16.43 15.25 21.97
N ASP A 97 -17.32 16.25 22.01
CA ASP A 97 -17.84 16.99 20.84
C ASP A 97 -18.43 16.14 19.69
N GLY A 98 -18.80 14.89 19.96
CA GLY A 98 -19.50 14.00 19.02
C GLY A 98 -18.59 13.13 18.15
N VAL A 99 -17.28 13.13 18.41
CA VAL A 99 -16.34 12.15 17.84
C VAL A 99 -16.56 10.78 18.50
N ILE A 100 -16.43 9.70 17.74
CA ILE A 100 -16.39 8.32 18.25
C ILE A 100 -15.01 7.76 18.02
N TYR A 101 -14.47 7.11 19.05
CA TYR A 101 -13.25 6.34 18.96
C TYR A 101 -13.61 4.85 18.81
N ALA A 102 -12.89 4.14 17.95
CA ALA A 102 -13.01 2.70 17.82
C ALA A 102 -11.73 2.05 18.36
N ASP A 103 -11.89 1.19 19.35
CA ASP A 103 -10.84 0.31 19.84
C ASP A 103 -11.00 -1.07 19.20
N TYR A 104 -9.90 -1.66 18.75
CA TYR A 104 -9.87 -2.91 18.01
C TYR A 104 -9.21 -3.98 18.88
N GLY A 105 -10.00 -4.96 19.32
CA GLY A 105 -9.49 -6.04 20.14
C GLY A 105 -8.55 -6.99 19.38
N THR A 106 -7.93 -7.93 20.10
CA THR A 106 -7.08 -8.97 19.50
C THR A 106 -7.85 -9.78 18.45
N PRO A 107 -7.36 -9.91 17.20
CA PRO A 107 -8.01 -10.73 16.18
C PRO A 107 -8.08 -12.22 16.58
N GLU A 108 -9.27 -12.82 16.47
CA GLU A 108 -9.45 -14.26 16.61
C GLU A 108 -9.24 -14.96 15.24
N VAL A 109 -8.18 -15.75 15.11
CA VAL A 109 -7.92 -16.58 13.92
C VAL A 109 -8.84 -17.82 13.94
N MET A 110 -9.73 -17.96 12.96
CA MET A 110 -10.79 -18.99 13.02
C MET A 110 -10.31 -20.42 12.70
N GLY A 111 -10.35 -21.30 13.71
CA GLY A 111 -10.33 -22.75 13.52
C GLY A 111 -11.73 -23.34 13.28
N LYS A 112 -11.79 -24.50 12.60
CA LYS A 112 -13.00 -25.24 12.14
C LYS A 112 -13.97 -25.78 13.22
N TRP A 113 -13.88 -25.24 14.43
CA TRP A 113 -14.68 -25.59 15.60
C TRP A 113 -14.94 -24.38 16.52
N SER A 114 -14.60 -23.16 16.09
CA SER A 114 -14.88 -21.95 16.85
C SER A 114 -16.39 -21.67 16.89
N PRO A 115 -16.98 -21.30 18.04
CA PRO A 115 -18.35 -20.78 18.09
C PRO A 115 -18.57 -19.58 17.15
N ASN A 116 -17.51 -18.84 16.83
CA ASN A 116 -17.52 -17.63 16.01
C ASN A 116 -17.22 -17.89 14.51
N GLU A 117 -16.97 -19.13 14.09
CA GLU A 117 -16.69 -19.50 12.69
C GLU A 117 -17.80 -19.03 11.72
N GLN A 118 -19.04 -18.93 12.20
CA GLN A 118 -20.19 -18.46 11.41
C GLN A 118 -20.25 -16.93 11.21
N LEU A 119 -19.44 -16.15 11.94
CA LEU A 119 -19.32 -14.69 11.79
C LEU A 119 -18.18 -14.27 10.85
N ALA A 120 -17.16 -15.11 10.65
CA ALA A 120 -16.00 -14.75 9.83
C ALA A 120 -16.25 -14.86 8.31
N PHE A 121 -15.43 -14.12 7.56
CA PHE A 121 -15.33 -14.18 6.11
C PHE A 121 -13.94 -14.73 5.72
N LEU A 122 -13.92 -15.84 4.98
CA LEU A 122 -12.69 -16.57 4.66
C LEU A 122 -11.94 -15.98 3.45
N ASP A 123 -12.68 -15.43 2.49
CA ASP A 123 -12.14 -14.80 1.28
C ASP A 123 -12.44 -13.28 1.31
N GLY A 124 -11.41 -12.46 1.51
CA GLY A 124 -11.51 -11.00 1.57
C GLY A 124 -11.24 -10.36 0.21
N ASP A 125 -12.29 -9.95 -0.49
CA ASP A 125 -12.17 -9.25 -1.77
C ASP A 125 -12.09 -7.72 -1.51
N GLU A 126 -10.88 -7.15 -1.56
CA GLU A 126 -10.53 -5.89 -0.86
C GLU A 126 -11.02 -4.57 -1.48
N ILE A 127 -11.18 -3.52 -0.66
CA ILE A 127 -11.37 -2.11 -1.03
C ILE A 127 -10.12 -1.32 -0.63
N ILE A 128 -9.24 -1.03 -1.60
CA ILE A 128 -7.98 -0.33 -1.33
C ILE A 128 -8.19 1.18 -1.38
N GLY A 129 -7.99 1.86 -0.26
CA GLY A 129 -7.77 3.32 -0.18
C GLY A 129 -6.30 3.65 0.09
N PRO A 130 -5.84 4.90 -0.12
CA PRO A 130 -4.48 5.30 0.17
C PRO A 130 -4.19 5.24 1.68
N ALA A 131 -3.05 4.66 2.06
CA ALA A 131 -2.69 4.44 3.44
C ALA A 131 -2.35 5.75 4.19
N GLY A 132 -2.79 5.84 5.44
CA GLY A 132 -2.46 6.93 6.37
C GLY A 132 -2.89 6.55 7.77
N ASP A 133 -1.94 6.52 8.71
CA ASP A 133 -2.16 6.03 10.08
C ASP A 133 -2.80 7.08 11.01
N ASP A 134 -3.34 6.61 12.13
CA ASP A 134 -4.04 7.42 13.14
C ASP A 134 -3.11 8.43 13.84
N THR A 135 -3.47 9.73 13.83
CA THR A 135 -3.15 10.62 14.97
C THR A 135 -4.06 11.86 15.00
N THR A 136 -4.43 12.28 16.21
CA THR A 136 -5.36 13.40 16.42
C THR A 136 -4.67 14.77 16.35
N GLY A 137 -5.05 15.61 15.38
CA GLY A 137 -4.45 16.94 15.18
C GLY A 137 -5.38 17.98 14.54
N MET A 138 -6.18 18.70 15.35
CA MET A 138 -7.01 19.81 14.87
C MET A 138 -6.22 21.11 14.67
N ALA A 139 -5.97 21.51 13.42
CA ALA A 139 -5.91 22.91 12.97
C ALA A 139 -5.75 23.03 11.43
N ALA A 140 -6.22 24.07 10.73
CA ALA A 140 -7.32 25.01 10.98
C ALA A 140 -7.52 25.87 9.72
N PHE A 141 -8.73 25.94 9.15
CA PHE A 141 -9.06 26.98 8.16
C PHE A 141 -10.50 27.48 8.26
N ALA A 142 -10.64 28.80 8.28
CA ALA A 142 -11.87 29.51 7.99
C ALA A 142 -11.61 30.50 6.85
N PRO A 143 -12.52 30.58 5.87
CA PRO A 143 -13.03 31.89 5.48
C PRO A 143 -14.56 31.94 5.51
N ALA A 144 -15.12 33.11 5.82
CA ALA A 144 -16.56 33.28 5.99
C ALA A 144 -17.27 33.65 4.68
N ALA A 145 -18.44 33.05 4.42
CA ALA A 145 -19.36 33.45 3.35
C ALA A 145 -20.80 33.62 3.89
N LEU A 146 -21.30 34.85 3.80
CA LEU A 146 -22.50 35.38 4.45
C LEU A 146 -23.85 34.86 3.90
N ALA A 147 -24.69 34.38 4.84
CA ALA A 147 -26.06 34.87 5.14
C ALA A 147 -27.30 34.49 4.28
N LEU A 148 -28.45 34.48 4.99
CA LEU A 148 -29.86 34.38 4.53
C LEU A 148 -30.29 32.98 4.00
N GLY A 149 -31.49 32.47 4.27
CA GLY A 149 -32.60 32.92 5.13
C GLY A 149 -33.82 31.95 5.05
N PRO A 150 -34.76 31.91 6.02
CA PRO A 150 -35.59 30.70 6.23
C PRO A 150 -37.10 30.81 5.94
N LEU A 151 -37.72 29.65 5.71
CA LEU A 151 -39.14 29.29 5.94
C LEU A 151 -39.13 27.83 6.47
N GLY A 152 -39.91 27.35 7.44
CA GLY A 152 -41.23 27.77 7.97
C GLY A 152 -42.24 26.65 7.64
N TRP A 153 -42.95 26.00 8.57
CA TRP A 153 -44.07 26.48 9.43
C TRP A 153 -44.13 25.61 10.72
N ALA A 154 -44.32 26.12 11.95
CA ALA A 154 -45.58 26.53 12.62
C ALA A 154 -46.62 25.40 12.88
N ALA A 155 -47.32 25.29 14.03
CA ALA A 155 -47.17 25.93 15.37
C ALA A 155 -48.17 25.30 16.39
N ALA A 156 -47.87 25.31 17.70
CA ALA A 156 -48.85 25.06 18.79
C ALA A 156 -48.40 25.59 20.18
N GLY A 157 -49.34 26.05 21.03
CA GLY A 157 -49.38 25.44 22.37
C GLY A 157 -49.48 26.24 23.70
N LEU A 158 -49.32 27.57 23.77
CA LEU A 158 -49.77 28.44 24.90
C LEU A 158 -49.52 28.05 26.40
N ALA A 159 -48.76 28.93 27.08
CA ALA A 159 -49.09 29.60 28.36
C ALA A 159 -48.99 28.93 29.77
N GLY A 160 -47.95 29.30 30.53
CA GLY A 160 -48.10 30.31 31.60
C GLY A 160 -48.06 29.89 33.10
N LEU A 161 -47.57 30.82 33.95
CA LEU A 161 -47.42 30.77 35.44
C LEU A 161 -46.29 29.85 35.96
N GLY A 162 -45.62 30.12 37.10
CA GLY A 162 -45.52 31.37 37.86
C GLY A 162 -45.18 31.26 39.37
N LEU A 163 -44.03 31.85 39.77
CA LEU A 163 -43.69 32.38 41.11
C LEU A 163 -43.19 31.42 42.24
N VAL A 164 -42.35 31.99 43.11
CA VAL A 164 -41.84 31.52 44.43
C VAL A 164 -40.68 30.49 44.36
N GLY A 165 -39.73 30.59 45.30
CA GLY A 165 -38.60 29.68 45.46
C GLY A 165 -37.91 29.76 46.83
N SER A 166 -36.84 29.00 46.99
CA SER A 166 -35.91 28.96 48.15
C SER A 166 -34.65 28.20 47.66
N ASP A 167 -33.43 28.75 47.59
CA ASP A 167 -32.58 29.47 48.57
C ASP A 167 -31.59 28.51 49.28
N SER A 168 -30.39 29.03 49.58
CA SER A 168 -29.13 28.36 49.97
C SER A 168 -28.48 27.44 48.90
N GLY A 169 -27.16 27.53 48.62
CA GLY A 169 -26.19 28.58 48.99
C GLY A 169 -24.72 28.14 48.85
N GLY A 170 -23.84 29.01 48.34
CA GLY A 170 -22.40 28.75 48.25
C GLY A 170 -21.69 29.52 47.12
N GLY A 171 -21.32 30.78 47.36
CA GLY A 171 -20.67 31.65 46.36
C GLY A 171 -19.16 31.82 46.58
N SER A 172 -18.42 32.02 45.48
CA SER A 172 -16.99 32.35 45.49
C SER A 172 -16.71 33.79 45.98
N THR A 173 -15.47 34.05 46.43
CA THR A 173 -14.99 35.38 46.84
C THR A 173 -13.67 35.73 46.15
N ASP A 174 -13.68 36.85 45.41
CA ASP A 174 -12.52 37.57 44.89
C ASP A 174 -11.63 38.16 46.01
N PRO A 175 -10.34 38.43 45.74
CA PRO A 175 -9.92 39.84 45.86
C PRO A 175 -8.89 40.33 44.80
N THR A 176 -9.32 41.32 44.02
CA THR A 176 -8.65 42.61 43.71
C THR A 176 -7.14 42.79 44.01
N ASP A 177 -6.37 43.38 43.07
CA ASP A 177 -6.11 44.84 43.04
C ASP A 177 -5.51 45.28 41.68
N THR A 178 -4.95 46.49 41.58
CA THR A 178 -4.90 47.32 40.37
C THR A 178 -3.49 47.81 40.00
N THR A 179 -3.25 48.09 38.71
CA THR A 179 -2.90 49.42 38.15
C THR A 179 -2.25 49.35 36.75
N ASN A 180 -2.41 50.42 35.97
CA ASN A 180 -1.74 50.68 34.68
C ASN A 180 -0.99 52.02 34.80
N PRO A 181 0.19 52.19 34.15
CA PRO A 181 0.39 53.42 33.39
C PRO A 181 1.13 53.24 32.04
N THR A 182 0.40 53.46 30.95
CA THR A 182 0.70 54.40 29.83
C THR A 182 2.16 54.59 29.35
N ASP A 183 2.37 54.25 28.07
CA ASP A 183 2.68 55.19 26.95
C ASP A 183 3.93 56.11 27.06
N VAL A 184 4.89 56.06 26.12
CA VAL A 184 4.95 56.93 24.90
C VAL A 184 6.03 56.54 23.87
N THR A 185 5.83 56.98 22.61
CA THR A 185 6.80 57.34 21.53
C THR A 185 7.67 56.28 20.82
N ASP A 186 7.35 56.08 19.53
CA ASP A 186 8.32 55.98 18.41
C ASP A 186 8.86 57.39 18.04
N PRO A 187 10.10 57.49 17.51
CA PRO A 187 10.28 58.28 16.28
C PRO A 187 11.38 57.79 15.29
N THR A 188 10.95 57.43 14.07
CA THR A 188 11.52 57.81 12.74
C THR A 188 13.05 57.84 12.49
N ASP A 189 13.49 56.97 11.57
CA ASP A 189 14.36 57.23 10.38
C ASP A 189 15.28 58.48 10.33
N VAL A 190 16.60 58.27 10.09
CA VAL A 190 17.38 58.94 9.00
C VAL A 190 18.79 58.35 8.74
N THR A 191 19.08 58.08 7.46
CA THR A 191 20.36 58.24 6.71
C THR A 191 21.61 57.36 6.93
N ASP A 192 22.16 56.88 5.79
CA ASP A 192 23.50 56.34 5.52
C ASP A 192 24.56 57.43 5.20
N PRO A 193 25.87 57.12 5.29
CA PRO A 193 26.89 57.77 4.45
C PRO A 193 28.01 56.84 3.89
N THR A 194 27.76 56.23 2.72
CA THR A 194 28.62 56.24 1.51
C THR A 194 30.17 56.17 1.59
N ASP A 195 30.71 55.11 0.93
CA ASP A 195 31.73 55.16 -0.16
C ASP A 195 33.27 55.13 0.11
N VAL A 196 34.00 54.74 -0.96
CA VAL A 196 35.46 54.67 -1.29
C VAL A 196 36.32 53.55 -0.66
N THR A 197 37.12 52.76 -1.39
CA THR A 197 37.34 52.62 -2.87
C THR A 197 37.97 51.26 -3.24
N ASP A 198 37.73 50.81 -4.48
CA ASP A 198 38.40 49.69 -5.18
C ASP A 198 39.64 50.13 -5.99
N PRO A 199 40.54 49.20 -6.39
CA PRO A 199 41.31 49.36 -7.62
C PRO A 199 41.47 48.07 -8.49
N THR A 200 40.46 47.76 -9.30
CA THR A 200 40.52 47.47 -10.77
C THR A 200 41.77 46.82 -11.40
N ASP A 201 41.54 45.62 -11.96
CA ASP A 201 41.66 45.28 -13.40
C ASP A 201 42.99 44.76 -14.04
N VAL A 202 42.81 44.02 -15.14
CA VAL A 202 43.72 43.41 -16.16
C VAL A 202 44.73 42.34 -15.70
N THR A 203 44.97 41.20 -16.39
CA THR A 203 44.78 40.80 -17.81
C THR A 203 44.49 39.30 -17.99
N ASP A 204 43.74 38.92 -19.04
CA ASP A 204 43.86 37.61 -19.72
C ASP A 204 45.05 37.63 -20.72
N PRO A 205 45.67 36.46 -21.02
CA PRO A 205 45.82 36.13 -22.44
C PRO A 205 45.60 34.64 -22.77
N THR A 206 44.61 34.39 -23.64
CA THR A 206 44.60 33.29 -24.62
C THR A 206 45.93 33.11 -25.37
N ASP A 207 46.38 31.86 -25.53
CA ASP A 207 46.67 31.27 -26.86
C ASP A 207 46.66 29.72 -26.80
N THR A 208 46.52 29.11 -27.96
CA THR A 208 46.43 27.68 -28.26
C THR A 208 47.79 27.06 -28.61
N THR A 209 47.94 25.73 -28.47
CA THR A 209 48.64 24.87 -29.46
C THR A 209 48.58 23.38 -29.09
N ASP A 210 48.01 22.57 -29.98
CA ASP A 210 48.46 21.18 -30.26
C ASP A 210 49.37 21.25 -31.51
N PRO A 211 50.38 20.37 -31.69
CA PRO A 211 50.16 19.26 -32.65
C PRO A 211 50.96 17.94 -32.43
N THR A 212 50.28 16.81 -32.65
CA THR A 212 50.70 15.64 -33.48
C THR A 212 51.88 14.71 -33.09
N ASP A 213 51.52 13.45 -32.76
CA ASP A 213 51.63 12.25 -33.66
C ASP A 213 52.79 11.20 -33.58
N VAL A 214 52.42 9.95 -33.95
CA VAL A 214 53.12 8.68 -34.28
C VAL A 214 54.26 8.10 -33.42
N THR A 215 54.06 6.87 -32.90
CA THR A 215 54.43 5.64 -33.64
C THR A 215 53.93 4.32 -33.00
N ASP A 216 53.29 3.49 -33.83
CA ASP A 216 53.02 2.04 -33.67
C ASP A 216 53.93 1.27 -34.70
N PRO A 217 53.88 -0.06 -34.99
CA PRO A 217 53.15 -1.19 -34.38
C PRO A 217 53.99 -2.46 -34.11
N THR A 218 53.39 -3.53 -33.55
CA THR A 218 53.47 -4.91 -34.11
C THR A 218 52.43 -5.88 -33.50
N ASP A 219 52.07 -6.93 -34.24
CA ASP A 219 50.81 -7.69 -34.12
C ASP A 219 50.99 -9.24 -34.28
N THR A 220 49.93 -10.01 -34.01
CA THR A 220 49.53 -11.35 -34.53
C THR A 220 49.73 -12.66 -33.72
N THR A 221 48.69 -13.51 -33.82
CA THR A 221 48.63 -15.01 -33.78
C THR A 221 48.39 -15.81 -32.48
N ASP A 222 47.74 -16.98 -32.68
CA ASP A 222 47.42 -18.10 -31.76
C ASP A 222 47.45 -19.41 -32.64
N PRO A 223 46.58 -20.48 -32.64
CA PRO A 223 45.48 -20.96 -31.77
C PRO A 223 45.41 -22.51 -31.53
N THR A 224 44.22 -22.99 -31.13
CA THR A 224 43.61 -24.34 -31.29
C THR A 224 43.95 -25.52 -30.34
N ASP A 225 42.96 -25.86 -29.48
CA ASP A 225 42.07 -27.05 -29.56
C ASP A 225 42.39 -28.41 -28.85
N VAL A 226 41.32 -29.20 -28.64
CA VAL A 226 41.04 -30.36 -27.75
C VAL A 226 41.99 -31.59 -27.68
N THR A 227 41.95 -32.34 -26.55
CA THR A 227 41.62 -33.81 -26.50
C THR A 227 41.62 -34.43 -25.06
N ASP A 228 41.08 -35.66 -24.92
CA ASP A 228 40.97 -36.52 -23.70
C ASP A 228 40.98 -38.03 -24.20
N PRO A 229 40.50 -39.16 -23.56
CA PRO A 229 39.85 -39.43 -22.26
C PRO A 229 40.22 -40.78 -21.53
N THR A 230 39.36 -41.22 -20.60
CA THR A 230 39.06 -42.60 -20.08
C THR A 230 39.75 -43.21 -18.82
N ASP A 231 39.02 -43.19 -17.69
CA ASP A 231 38.20 -44.29 -17.08
C ASP A 231 38.74 -45.47 -16.19
N VAL A 232 37.92 -45.85 -15.18
CA VAL A 232 37.81 -47.00 -14.21
C VAL A 232 39.01 -47.78 -13.59
N THR A 233 38.97 -48.04 -12.26
CA THR A 233 38.76 -49.36 -11.57
C THR A 233 38.93 -49.32 -10.00
N ASP A 234 38.54 -50.39 -9.27
CA ASP A 234 38.32 -50.52 -7.78
C ASP A 234 38.86 -51.91 -7.25
N PRO A 235 38.65 -52.52 -6.02
CA PRO A 235 37.81 -52.22 -4.82
C PRO A 235 38.33 -52.65 -3.38
N THR A 236 37.40 -52.78 -2.39
CA THR A 236 37.30 -53.74 -1.23
C THR A 236 37.84 -53.49 0.23
N ASP A 237 36.89 -53.30 1.19
CA ASP A 237 36.45 -54.24 2.29
C ASP A 237 36.79 -54.07 3.83
N VAL A 238 35.92 -54.67 4.69
CA VAL A 238 35.48 -54.43 6.13
C VAL A 238 36.37 -54.64 7.39
N THR A 239 35.93 -54.08 8.55
CA THR A 239 35.86 -54.60 9.98
C THR A 239 35.39 -53.46 10.94
N ASP A 240 34.86 -53.56 12.19
CA ASP A 240 34.26 -54.61 13.08
C ASP A 240 33.39 -53.91 14.23
N PRO A 241 32.47 -54.56 15.00
CA PRO A 241 31.40 -53.86 15.80
C PRO A 241 31.16 -54.24 17.31
N THR A 242 30.50 -53.34 18.11
CA THR A 242 29.83 -53.56 19.45
C THR A 242 28.80 -52.46 19.77
N ASP A 243 27.73 -52.60 20.58
CA ASP A 243 26.85 -53.72 21.02
C ASP A 243 25.55 -53.13 21.66
N VAL A 244 24.51 -53.92 21.98
CA VAL A 244 23.12 -53.46 22.25
C VAL A 244 22.58 -53.65 23.69
N THR A 245 21.55 -52.86 24.08
CA THR A 245 20.53 -53.26 25.08
C THR A 245 19.16 -52.59 24.84
N ASP A 246 18.11 -53.41 24.78
CA ASP A 246 16.66 -53.13 24.89
C ASP A 246 16.02 -54.40 25.51
N PRO A 247 14.90 -54.34 26.28
CA PRO A 247 13.64 -54.89 25.70
C PRO A 247 12.28 -54.43 26.31
N THR A 248 11.21 -54.82 25.59
CA THR A 248 9.80 -55.13 26.02
C THR A 248 8.81 -53.97 26.30
N ASP A 249 7.51 -54.10 25.99
CA ASP A 249 6.73 -55.28 25.51
C ASP A 249 5.73 -54.95 24.37
N VAL A 250 5.13 -55.99 23.77
CA VAL A 250 4.37 -55.92 22.50
C VAL A 250 2.93 -56.46 22.61
N THR A 251 2.04 -56.09 21.68
CA THR A 251 0.99 -57.01 21.18
C THR A 251 0.41 -56.63 19.80
N ASP A 252 0.45 -57.59 18.88
CA ASP A 252 -0.18 -57.65 17.54
C ASP A 252 -1.52 -58.48 17.67
N PRO A 253 -2.33 -58.88 16.63
CA PRO A 253 -2.15 -58.74 15.17
C PRO A 253 -3.41 -58.47 14.30
N THR A 254 -3.18 -58.41 12.96
CA THR A 254 -4.02 -58.77 11.77
C THR A 254 -4.20 -57.63 10.75
N ASP A 255 -4.03 -57.85 9.43
CA ASP A 255 -3.41 -58.96 8.66
C ASP A 255 -2.82 -58.41 7.35
N VAL A 256 -1.96 -59.17 6.66
CA VAL A 256 -1.10 -58.68 5.56
C VAL A 256 -1.58 -58.99 4.15
N THR A 257 -1.21 -58.15 3.17
CA THR A 257 -0.77 -58.60 1.83
C THR A 257 0.02 -57.50 1.09
N ASP A 258 0.85 -57.93 0.14
CA ASP A 258 1.94 -57.17 -0.52
C ASP A 258 1.62 -56.97 -2.05
N PRO A 259 2.54 -56.65 -3.00
CA PRO A 259 2.53 -55.33 -3.64
C PRO A 259 2.41 -55.35 -5.19
N THR A 260 2.56 -54.17 -5.81
CA THR A 260 2.88 -53.87 -7.24
C THR A 260 1.92 -54.35 -8.34
N ASP A 261 1.50 -53.43 -9.23
CA ASP A 261 2.00 -53.38 -10.63
C ASP A 261 1.63 -52.02 -11.30
N VAL A 262 2.11 -51.78 -12.54
CA VAL A 262 1.84 -50.60 -13.39
C VAL A 262 1.06 -50.98 -14.66
N THR A 263 0.19 -50.10 -15.20
CA THR A 263 -0.01 -49.84 -16.67
C THR A 263 -1.17 -48.86 -16.98
N ASP A 264 -1.13 -48.32 -18.20
CA ASP A 264 -2.02 -47.39 -18.92
C ASP A 264 -2.43 -48.09 -20.27
N PRO A 265 -3.32 -47.62 -21.21
CA PRO A 265 -4.30 -46.51 -21.28
C PRO A 265 -5.73 -46.93 -21.78
N THR A 266 -6.53 -45.95 -22.26
CA THR A 266 -7.50 -45.97 -23.41
C THR A 266 -9.04 -45.85 -23.24
N ASP A 267 -9.57 -44.67 -23.60
CA ASP A 267 -10.49 -44.36 -24.74
C ASP A 267 -12.06 -44.47 -24.62
N VAL A 268 -12.75 -43.81 -25.58
CA VAL A 268 -14.15 -43.24 -25.58
C VAL A 268 -15.38 -44.17 -25.63
N THR A 269 -16.58 -43.65 -25.26
CA THR A 269 -17.89 -43.94 -25.92
C THR A 269 -19.04 -42.96 -25.54
N ASP A 270 -20.12 -42.90 -26.36
CA ASP A 270 -21.16 -41.84 -26.48
C ASP A 270 -22.37 -42.36 -27.37
N PRO A 271 -23.61 -41.76 -27.52
CA PRO A 271 -24.39 -40.69 -26.83
C PRO A 271 -25.78 -41.13 -26.27
N THR A 272 -26.68 -40.21 -25.83
CA THR A 272 -28.14 -40.19 -26.20
C THR A 272 -28.98 -38.94 -25.80
N ASP A 273 -29.45 -38.19 -26.81
CA ASP A 273 -30.86 -37.78 -27.14
C ASP A 273 -31.85 -37.02 -26.18
N VAL A 274 -32.16 -35.77 -26.57
CA VAL A 274 -33.38 -34.89 -26.49
C VAL A 274 -34.45 -34.90 -25.35
N THR A 275 -34.91 -33.69 -24.93
CA THR A 275 -36.29 -33.15 -25.20
C THR A 275 -36.52 -31.69 -24.71
N ASP A 276 -37.52 -30.99 -25.27
CA ASP A 276 -37.92 -29.56 -25.09
C ASP A 276 -39.47 -29.43 -24.98
N PRO A 277 -40.08 -28.42 -24.29
CA PRO A 277 -40.77 -27.31 -25.01
C PRO A 277 -41.01 -25.95 -24.27
N THR A 278 -41.51 -24.94 -25.03
CA THR A 278 -42.30 -23.70 -24.67
C THR A 278 -41.57 -22.42 -24.18
N ASP A 279 -41.92 -21.18 -24.56
CA ASP A 279 -42.85 -20.61 -25.61
C ASP A 279 -42.41 -19.19 -26.07
N VAL A 280 -43.12 -18.57 -27.04
CA VAL A 280 -42.68 -17.46 -27.93
C VAL A 280 -42.95 -16.00 -27.49
N THR A 281 -42.20 -15.04 -28.07
CA THR A 281 -42.77 -13.86 -28.79
C THR A 281 -41.77 -13.20 -29.78
N ASP A 282 -42.30 -12.49 -30.79
CA ASP A 282 -41.69 -11.94 -32.02
C ASP A 282 -42.28 -10.50 -32.24
N PRO A 283 -41.91 -9.58 -33.19
CA PRO A 283 -41.10 -9.74 -34.42
C PRO A 283 -40.19 -8.54 -34.87
N THR A 284 -39.72 -8.60 -36.13
CA THR A 284 -39.20 -7.55 -37.08
C THR A 284 -37.69 -7.21 -37.13
N ASP A 285 -37.03 -7.11 -38.30
CA ASP A 285 -37.36 -7.59 -39.68
C ASP A 285 -36.13 -7.58 -40.64
N VAL A 286 -36.11 -8.44 -41.68
CA VAL A 286 -35.30 -8.47 -42.96
C VAL A 286 -33.78 -8.08 -43.01
N THR A 287 -32.88 -8.62 -43.85
CA THR A 287 -32.90 -9.67 -44.91
C THR A 287 -31.49 -10.27 -45.18
N ASP A 288 -31.46 -11.52 -45.64
CA ASP A 288 -30.35 -12.33 -46.24
C ASP A 288 -30.14 -11.95 -47.76
N PRO A 289 -29.23 -12.51 -48.62
CA PRO A 289 -28.25 -13.62 -48.42
C PRO A 289 -26.87 -13.51 -49.17
N THR A 290 -26.15 -14.65 -49.26
CA THR A 290 -25.08 -15.06 -50.24
C THR A 290 -23.66 -14.47 -50.13
N ASP A 291 -22.57 -15.22 -50.39
CA ASP A 291 -22.33 -16.69 -50.43
C ASP A 291 -20.81 -16.97 -50.25
N VAL A 292 -20.40 -18.22 -50.00
CA VAL A 292 -19.01 -18.63 -49.70
C VAL A 292 -18.19 -19.02 -50.94
N THR A 293 -16.89 -18.69 -50.96
CA THR A 293 -15.77 -19.67 -50.94
C THR A 293 -14.40 -19.03 -51.20
N ASP A 294 -13.43 -19.33 -50.34
CA ASP A 294 -11.99 -19.30 -50.66
C ASP A 294 -11.27 -20.39 -49.85
N PRO A 295 -10.33 -21.20 -50.40
CA PRO A 295 -9.71 -22.31 -49.67
C PRO A 295 -8.22 -22.09 -49.34
N THR A 296 -7.92 -22.08 -48.04
CA THR A 296 -6.68 -22.58 -47.39
C THR A 296 -5.31 -22.06 -47.84
N ASP A 297 -4.55 -21.48 -46.91
CA ASP A 297 -3.50 -22.27 -46.22
C ASP A 297 -3.21 -21.78 -44.78
N VAL A 298 -2.20 -22.36 -44.13
CA VAL A 298 -1.93 -22.40 -42.67
C VAL A 298 -1.42 -21.12 -41.97
N THR A 299 -1.40 -21.21 -40.64
CA THR A 299 -1.05 -20.20 -39.62
C THR A 299 0.45 -19.91 -39.43
N ASP A 300 0.70 -18.72 -38.88
CA ASP A 300 1.94 -18.19 -38.28
C ASP A 300 2.48 -19.05 -37.09
N PRO A 301 3.74 -18.84 -36.62
CA PRO A 301 3.93 -17.99 -35.43
C PRO A 301 5.22 -17.13 -35.34
N THR A 302 5.01 -15.84 -35.01
CA THR A 302 5.77 -14.97 -34.08
C THR A 302 7.23 -14.56 -34.37
N ASP A 303 7.39 -13.27 -34.71
CA ASP A 303 8.09 -12.22 -33.92
C ASP A 303 9.53 -12.44 -33.37
N VAL A 304 10.50 -11.62 -33.82
CA VAL A 304 11.22 -10.54 -33.06
C VAL A 304 12.21 -9.77 -33.98
N THR A 305 12.76 -8.64 -33.50
CA THR A 305 13.44 -7.58 -34.29
C THR A 305 14.98 -7.59 -34.33
N ASP A 306 15.51 -7.10 -35.48
CA ASP A 306 16.74 -6.31 -35.81
C ASP A 306 18.09 -6.50 -35.04
N PRO A 307 19.27 -6.24 -35.68
CA PRO A 307 19.77 -4.86 -35.73
C PRO A 307 20.54 -4.41 -37.02
N THR A 308 20.16 -3.24 -37.55
CA THR A 308 20.99 -2.13 -38.09
C THR A 308 22.07 -2.36 -39.18
N ASP A 309 21.85 -1.67 -40.31
CA ASP A 309 22.77 -0.86 -41.14
C ASP A 309 24.30 -0.82 -40.85
N VAL A 310 25.15 -0.95 -41.90
CA VAL A 310 26.04 0.12 -42.45
C VAL A 310 26.88 -0.27 -43.69
N THR A 311 26.78 0.55 -44.74
CA THR A 311 27.82 0.90 -45.76
C THR A 311 28.55 -0.15 -46.65
N ASP A 312 28.47 0.08 -47.97
CA ASP A 312 29.39 -0.40 -49.03
C ASP A 312 30.76 0.31 -48.96
N PRO A 313 31.90 -0.37 -49.25
CA PRO A 313 32.53 -0.19 -50.58
C PRO A 313 33.25 -1.44 -51.14
N THR A 314 33.16 -1.71 -52.45
CA THR A 314 34.31 -1.59 -53.41
C THR A 314 33.99 -1.86 -54.91
N ASP A 315 34.86 -1.30 -55.76
CA ASP A 315 34.73 -1.10 -57.22
C ASP A 315 35.42 -2.19 -58.11
N VAL A 316 35.20 -2.08 -59.42
CA VAL A 316 35.85 -2.68 -60.62
C VAL A 316 35.66 -4.18 -60.95
N THR A 317 34.90 -4.47 -62.03
CA THR A 317 35.49 -4.61 -63.40
C THR A 317 34.46 -4.86 -64.54
N ASP A 318 34.40 -3.91 -65.47
CA ASP A 318 33.95 -4.04 -66.88
C ASP A 318 35.08 -4.78 -67.70
N PRO A 319 34.94 -5.29 -68.97
CA PRO A 319 33.88 -5.00 -69.97
C PRO A 319 33.35 -6.13 -70.90
N THR A 320 32.22 -5.87 -71.58
CA THR A 320 32.02 -6.31 -73.00
C THR A 320 31.01 -5.48 -73.83
N ASP A 321 31.38 -5.23 -75.08
CA ASP A 321 30.75 -4.38 -76.11
C ASP A 321 30.04 -5.23 -77.21
N VAL A 322 28.94 -4.85 -77.89
CA VAL A 322 27.78 -3.93 -77.69
C VAL A 322 26.62 -4.43 -78.59
N THR A 323 25.35 -3.98 -78.44
CA THR A 323 24.44 -3.47 -79.52
C THR A 323 22.96 -3.24 -79.11
N ASP A 324 22.31 -2.32 -79.84
CA ASP A 324 20.94 -1.75 -79.75
C ASP A 324 20.55 -1.25 -81.18
N PRO A 325 19.32 -0.83 -81.60
CA PRO A 325 17.96 -0.85 -80.99
C PRO A 325 16.85 -1.54 -81.85
N THR A 326 15.61 -1.63 -81.33
CA THR A 326 14.39 -0.89 -81.80
C THR A 326 13.07 -1.39 -81.18
N ASP A 327 12.52 -0.60 -80.24
CA ASP A 327 11.21 0.12 -80.25
C ASP A 327 9.82 -0.56 -80.49
N VAL A 328 8.82 0.00 -79.77
CA VAL A 328 7.32 -0.07 -79.77
C VAL A 328 6.52 -1.36 -80.06
N THR A 329 5.52 -1.60 -79.18
CA THR A 329 4.14 -1.97 -79.56
C THR A 329 3.06 -1.29 -78.69
N ASP A 330 2.00 -0.83 -79.36
CA ASP A 330 0.72 -0.23 -78.91
C ASP A 330 -0.13 -1.12 -77.95
N PRO A 331 -1.12 -0.58 -77.20
CA PRO A 331 -2.52 -0.72 -77.67
C PRO A 331 -3.53 0.42 -77.28
N THR A 332 -4.15 1.03 -78.30
CA THR A 332 -5.62 1.23 -78.53
C THR A 332 -6.61 1.65 -77.40
N ASP A 333 -7.56 2.55 -77.71
CA ASP A 333 -9.02 2.23 -77.81
C ASP A 333 -9.88 3.34 -78.50
N VAL A 334 -11.19 3.07 -78.61
CA VAL A 334 -12.43 3.89 -78.75
C VAL A 334 -13.07 4.13 -80.12
N THR A 335 -14.41 4.02 -80.15
CA THR A 335 -15.28 4.22 -81.32
C THR A 335 -16.59 4.93 -81.01
N ASP A 336 -16.86 6.03 -81.74
CA ASP A 336 -18.18 6.57 -82.16
C ASP A 336 -19.15 7.10 -81.06
N PRO A 337 -19.84 8.24 -81.28
CA PRO A 337 -21.09 8.20 -82.08
C PRO A 337 -21.38 9.44 -82.97
N THR A 338 -22.12 9.27 -84.07
CA THR A 338 -23.07 10.27 -84.62
C THR A 338 -24.24 9.66 -85.41
N ASP A 339 -25.37 10.37 -85.52
CA ASP A 339 -26.63 9.89 -86.13
C ASP A 339 -27.13 10.81 -87.28
N VAL A 340 -28.17 10.36 -88.01
CA VAL A 340 -28.53 10.71 -89.40
C VAL A 340 -29.10 12.10 -89.70
N THR A 341 -28.97 12.53 -90.97
CA THR A 341 -30.11 13.04 -91.77
C THR A 341 -29.91 12.89 -93.30
N ASP A 342 -31.01 12.96 -94.06
CA ASP A 342 -31.26 12.69 -95.50
C ASP A 342 -32.20 13.83 -96.02
N PRO A 343 -32.57 14.07 -97.31
CA PRO A 343 -32.21 13.47 -98.62
C PRO A 343 -31.87 14.47 -99.78
N THR A 344 -31.90 13.98 -101.04
CA THR A 344 -32.29 14.63 -102.34
C THR A 344 -31.19 15.08 -103.31
N ASP A 345 -31.39 15.08 -104.65
CA ASP A 345 -32.17 14.20 -105.57
C ASP A 345 -31.66 14.36 -107.04
N VAL A 346 -32.13 13.50 -107.96
CA VAL A 346 -31.77 13.29 -109.38
C VAL A 346 -31.55 14.51 -110.31
N THR A 347 -30.65 14.39 -111.31
CA THR A 347 -31.04 14.15 -112.73
C THR A 347 -29.90 13.86 -113.72
N ASP A 348 -30.14 12.92 -114.64
CA ASP A 348 -29.39 12.64 -115.90
C ASP A 348 -29.93 13.55 -117.04
N PRO A 349 -29.12 13.97 -118.04
CA PRO A 349 -29.31 13.38 -119.38
C PRO A 349 -28.07 13.28 -120.31
N THR A 350 -27.88 12.09 -120.87
CA THR A 350 -27.58 11.77 -122.31
C THR A 350 -26.23 12.07 -122.98
N ASP A 351 -25.56 10.99 -123.42
CA ASP A 351 -25.27 10.61 -124.82
C ASP A 351 -25.20 11.68 -125.94
N THR A 352 -24.10 11.75 -126.71
CA THR A 352 -24.13 11.52 -128.19
C THR A 352 -22.75 11.48 -128.91
N THR A 353 -22.50 10.36 -129.61
CA THR A 353 -21.87 10.16 -130.95
C THR A 353 -20.69 10.99 -131.52
N ASP A 354 -19.76 10.24 -132.15
CA ASP A 354 -18.85 10.60 -133.26
C ASP A 354 -19.31 11.72 -134.22
N PRO A 355 -18.41 12.68 -134.55
CA PRO A 355 -17.97 12.76 -135.95
C PRO A 355 -16.44 12.95 -136.14
N THR A 356 -15.97 12.75 -137.38
CA THR A 356 -14.56 12.74 -137.77
C THR A 356 -14.09 13.99 -138.56
N VAL A 357 -12.77 14.26 -138.51
CA VAL A 357 -11.96 15.25 -139.30
C VAL A 357 -12.22 16.78 -139.02
N PRO A 358 -11.30 17.73 -139.37
CA PRO A 358 -10.71 18.60 -138.31
C PRO A 358 -10.57 20.13 -138.61
N THR A 359 -9.79 20.82 -137.76
CA THR A 359 -9.13 22.16 -137.89
C THR A 359 -9.95 23.48 -137.83
N ASP A 360 -9.73 24.26 -136.74
CA ASP A 360 -9.15 25.64 -136.67
C ASP A 360 -9.68 26.78 -137.60
N PRO A 361 -9.79 28.09 -137.21
CA PRO A 361 -9.80 28.77 -135.88
C PRO A 361 -10.93 29.85 -135.69
N THR A 362 -10.78 30.70 -134.65
CA THR A 362 -11.29 32.09 -134.45
C THR A 362 -12.74 32.41 -134.02
N ASP A 363 -12.89 32.82 -132.75
CA ASP A 363 -13.72 33.97 -132.29
C ASP A 363 -13.19 34.48 -130.92
N PRO A 364 -12.87 35.76 -130.69
CA PRO A 364 -12.36 36.25 -129.41
C PRO A 364 -13.49 36.70 -128.47
N THR A 365 -14.13 35.76 -127.79
CA THR A 365 -14.99 36.09 -126.64
C THR A 365 -14.14 36.54 -125.45
N HIS A 366 -14.38 37.76 -124.95
CA HIS A 366 -13.86 38.25 -123.67
C HIS A 366 -14.23 37.25 -122.56
N PRO A 367 -13.27 36.68 -121.80
CA PRO A 367 -13.57 35.81 -120.67
C PRO A 367 -14.34 36.56 -119.57
N THR A 368 -15.52 36.06 -119.20
CA THR A 368 -16.23 36.53 -118.00
C THR A 368 -15.31 36.46 -116.79
N PRO A 369 -15.22 37.52 -115.96
CA PRO A 369 -14.33 37.51 -114.80
C PRO A 369 -14.75 36.44 -113.77
N THR A 370 -13.75 35.91 -113.06
CA THR A 370 -13.92 34.94 -111.96
C THR A 370 -13.40 35.53 -110.66
N VAL A 371 -13.88 34.97 -109.55
CA VAL A 371 -13.15 34.91 -108.28
C VAL A 371 -12.70 33.47 -108.12
N ASP A 372 -11.45 33.27 -107.74
CA ASP A 372 -10.86 31.95 -107.54
C ASP A 372 -11.03 31.52 -106.06
N GLU A 373 -10.84 30.24 -105.75
CA GLU A 373 -10.93 29.64 -104.39
C GLU A 373 -12.12 30.13 -103.53
N ARG A 374 -13.35 29.74 -103.91
CA ARG A 374 -14.60 30.07 -103.18
C ARG A 374 -14.91 29.12 -102.00
N ASP A 375 -13.88 28.54 -101.39
CA ASP A 375 -14.01 27.69 -100.22
C ASP A 375 -13.84 28.53 -98.94
N HIS A 376 -14.40 28.08 -97.82
CA HIS A 376 -14.40 28.85 -96.57
C HIS A 376 -13.03 28.78 -95.88
N ALA A 377 -12.46 29.94 -95.52
CA ALA A 377 -11.13 30.07 -94.94
C ALA A 377 -11.18 30.59 -93.49
N THR A 378 -10.82 29.74 -92.52
CA THR A 378 -10.70 30.14 -91.11
C THR A 378 -9.32 30.76 -90.86
N LEU A 379 -9.29 32.01 -90.41
CA LEU A 379 -8.08 32.76 -90.09
C LEU A 379 -8.00 33.01 -88.58
N THR A 380 -6.96 32.50 -87.94
CA THR A 380 -6.76 32.55 -86.48
C THR A 380 -5.38 33.09 -86.12
N THR A 381 -5.09 33.31 -84.84
CA THR A 381 -3.77 33.77 -84.36
C THR A 381 -2.60 32.82 -84.64
N ASN A 382 -2.87 31.61 -85.17
CA ASN A 382 -1.87 30.66 -85.67
C ASN A 382 -1.64 30.76 -87.19
N THR A 383 -2.46 31.54 -87.89
CA THR A 383 -2.32 31.89 -89.32
C THR A 383 -1.69 33.28 -89.47
N GLU A 384 -1.25 33.64 -90.68
CA GLU A 384 -0.92 35.05 -90.95
C GLU A 384 -2.22 35.87 -91.00
N ALA A 385 -2.24 37.05 -90.37
CA ALA A 385 -3.40 37.95 -90.35
C ALA A 385 -3.56 38.70 -91.69
N GLU A 386 -3.78 37.93 -92.75
CA GLU A 386 -3.94 38.37 -94.13
C GLU A 386 -5.05 37.53 -94.82
N ALA A 387 -6.05 38.21 -95.36
CA ALA A 387 -7.14 37.58 -96.13
C ALA A 387 -6.98 37.95 -97.61
N THR A 388 -6.66 36.97 -98.46
CA THR A 388 -6.32 37.20 -99.88
C THR A 388 -7.43 36.69 -100.80
N VAL A 389 -7.98 37.60 -101.62
CA VAL A 389 -9.00 37.32 -102.64
C VAL A 389 -8.39 37.54 -104.02
N SER A 390 -8.49 36.53 -104.90
CA SER A 390 -7.91 36.57 -106.25
C SER A 390 -8.92 36.14 -107.33
N GLY A 391 -8.55 36.30 -108.61
CA GLY A 391 -9.41 35.92 -109.71
C GLY A 391 -8.92 36.32 -111.10
N THR A 392 -9.81 36.22 -112.09
CA THR A 392 -9.53 36.56 -113.50
C THR A 392 -10.46 37.64 -114.07
N GLY A 393 -10.11 38.26 -115.21
CA GLY A 393 -10.94 39.22 -115.95
C GLY A 393 -10.23 39.88 -117.15
N GLU A 394 -10.85 40.87 -117.80
CA GLU A 394 -10.16 41.65 -118.86
C GLU A 394 -8.98 42.43 -118.27
N ALA A 395 -7.82 42.39 -118.92
CA ALA A 395 -6.68 43.23 -118.58
C ALA A 395 -7.08 44.72 -118.59
N GLY A 396 -6.86 45.41 -117.48
CA GLY A 396 -7.29 46.80 -117.28
C GLY A 396 -8.71 46.99 -116.72
N SER A 397 -9.45 45.90 -116.42
CA SER A 397 -10.66 45.99 -115.59
C SER A 397 -10.29 46.51 -114.19
N THR A 398 -11.19 47.28 -113.57
CA THR A 398 -11.04 47.68 -112.16
C THR A 398 -11.81 46.71 -111.28
N VAL A 399 -11.17 46.16 -110.26
CA VAL A 399 -11.78 45.24 -109.29
C VAL A 399 -11.83 45.93 -107.93
N VAL A 400 -13.02 46.01 -107.34
CA VAL A 400 -13.23 46.46 -105.97
C VAL A 400 -13.59 45.23 -105.14
N VAL A 401 -12.81 44.92 -104.10
CA VAL A 401 -13.12 43.84 -103.15
C VAL A 401 -13.54 44.48 -101.83
N THR A 402 -14.57 43.93 -101.21
CA THR A 402 -15.09 44.34 -99.90
C THR A 402 -15.06 43.16 -98.94
N LEU A 403 -14.46 43.32 -97.76
CA LEU A 403 -14.42 42.31 -96.69
C LEU A 403 -14.52 43.02 -95.34
N GLY A 404 -15.34 42.52 -94.42
CA GLY A 404 -15.57 43.16 -93.10
C GLY A 404 -16.17 44.57 -93.11
N GLY A 405 -16.45 45.13 -94.29
CA GLY A 405 -16.82 46.54 -94.49
C GLY A 405 -15.66 47.43 -94.96
N GLU A 406 -14.41 46.93 -94.93
CA GLU A 406 -13.26 47.57 -95.58
C GLU A 406 -13.28 47.29 -97.08
N THR A 407 -12.77 48.25 -97.87
CA THR A 407 -12.80 48.19 -99.34
C THR A 407 -11.44 48.43 -99.96
N MET A 408 -10.97 47.46 -100.73
CA MET A 408 -9.73 47.53 -101.51
C MET A 408 -10.03 47.67 -103.01
N THR A 409 -9.08 48.17 -103.80
CA THR A 409 -9.27 48.32 -105.25
C THR A 409 -7.97 48.06 -106.02
N VAL A 410 -8.03 47.18 -107.01
CA VAL A 410 -6.92 46.79 -107.89
C VAL A 410 -7.35 46.87 -109.36
N THR A 411 -6.40 46.75 -110.29
CA THR A 411 -6.68 46.63 -111.73
C THR A 411 -6.08 45.34 -112.28
N VAL A 412 -6.85 44.59 -113.06
CA VAL A 412 -6.45 43.29 -113.62
C VAL A 412 -5.23 43.44 -114.53
N GLY A 413 -4.24 42.55 -114.34
CA GLY A 413 -2.96 42.58 -115.05
C GLY A 413 -3.04 42.18 -116.52
N THR A 414 -1.93 42.32 -117.25
CA THR A 414 -1.84 41.93 -118.68
C THR A 414 -2.04 40.43 -118.91
N GLU A 415 -1.78 39.62 -117.90
CA GLU A 415 -1.93 38.16 -117.93
C GLU A 415 -3.38 37.71 -117.60
N GLY A 416 -4.29 38.65 -117.33
CA GLY A 416 -5.72 38.38 -117.08
C GLY A 416 -6.09 38.04 -115.63
N THR A 417 -5.13 38.07 -114.69
CA THR A 417 -5.35 37.80 -113.25
C THR A 417 -5.33 39.07 -112.39
N TRP A 418 -5.90 38.97 -111.19
CA TRP A 418 -5.89 39.99 -110.14
C TRP A 418 -5.85 39.34 -108.75
N GLU A 419 -5.40 40.10 -107.76
CA GLU A 419 -5.23 39.67 -106.37
C GLU A 419 -5.35 40.88 -105.44
N VAL A 420 -5.92 40.67 -104.25
CA VAL A 420 -6.09 41.67 -103.19
C VAL A 420 -5.92 41.00 -101.84
N SER A 421 -4.91 41.43 -101.08
CA SER A 421 -4.75 41.09 -99.66
C SER A 421 -5.33 42.18 -98.76
N PHE A 422 -6.15 41.79 -97.80
CA PHE A 422 -6.52 42.60 -96.63
C PHE A 422 -5.59 42.23 -95.49
N SER A 423 -4.78 43.17 -94.99
CA SER A 423 -3.91 42.95 -93.83
C SER A 423 -3.63 44.25 -93.06
N GLY A 424 -3.04 44.14 -91.88
CA GLY A 424 -2.76 45.28 -91.00
C GLY A 424 -4.02 46.09 -90.67
N SER A 425 -4.02 47.40 -90.89
CA SER A 425 -5.19 48.26 -90.62
C SER A 425 -6.35 48.14 -91.62
N THR A 426 -6.30 47.14 -92.52
CA THR A 426 -7.40 46.78 -93.43
C THR A 426 -7.90 45.35 -93.21
N PHE A 427 -7.29 44.61 -92.28
CA PHE A 427 -7.82 43.34 -91.82
C PHE A 427 -9.08 43.60 -90.97
N PRO A 428 -10.16 42.81 -91.12
CA PRO A 428 -11.33 42.90 -90.25
C PRO A 428 -11.00 42.62 -88.78
N ALA A 429 -11.94 42.94 -87.89
CA ALA A 429 -11.98 42.37 -86.55
C ALA A 429 -12.57 40.94 -86.60
N ASP A 430 -12.74 40.29 -85.46
CA ASP A 430 -13.25 38.93 -85.39
C ASP A 430 -14.73 38.82 -85.82
N GLY A 431 -15.06 37.76 -86.56
CA GLY A 431 -16.39 37.51 -87.12
C GLY A 431 -16.40 36.66 -88.40
N ASP A 432 -17.60 36.35 -88.88
CA ASP A 432 -17.87 35.62 -90.12
C ASP A 432 -18.20 36.60 -91.26
N TYR A 433 -17.48 36.51 -92.38
CA TYR A 433 -17.49 37.51 -93.45
C TYR A 433 -17.38 36.92 -94.86
N SER A 434 -18.47 37.00 -95.64
CA SER A 434 -18.42 36.83 -97.09
C SER A 434 -17.70 37.99 -97.78
N ALA A 435 -16.66 37.71 -98.57
CA ALA A 435 -16.07 38.71 -99.47
C ALA A 435 -17.03 39.03 -100.64
N SER A 436 -17.07 40.30 -101.05
CA SER A 436 -17.86 40.73 -102.22
C SER A 436 -16.97 41.45 -103.23
N VAL A 437 -17.05 41.02 -104.49
CA VAL A 437 -16.15 41.46 -105.57
C VAL A 437 -16.95 42.14 -106.68
N VAL A 438 -16.58 43.37 -107.02
CA VAL A 438 -17.19 44.15 -108.11
C VAL A 438 -16.16 44.41 -109.19
N VAL A 439 -16.26 43.71 -110.32
CA VAL A 439 -15.37 43.86 -111.48
C VAL A 439 -16.04 44.79 -112.50
N THR A 440 -15.39 45.90 -112.82
CA THR A 440 -15.81 46.83 -113.89
C THR A 440 -14.83 46.73 -115.06
N ALA A 441 -15.32 46.21 -116.19
CA ALA A 441 -14.54 46.07 -117.42
C ALA A 441 -14.23 47.43 -118.09
N PRO A 442 -13.19 47.53 -118.95
CA PRO A 442 -12.84 48.74 -119.68
C PRO A 442 -13.96 49.33 -120.57
N ASP A 443 -14.96 48.53 -120.96
CA ASP A 443 -16.13 48.99 -121.71
C ASP A 443 -17.25 49.59 -120.84
N GLY A 444 -17.14 49.47 -119.51
CA GLY A 444 -18.11 49.92 -118.52
C GLY A 444 -19.10 48.85 -118.04
N THR A 445 -18.95 47.59 -118.47
CA THR A 445 -19.74 46.46 -117.95
C THR A 445 -19.34 46.14 -116.52
N VAL A 446 -20.32 46.00 -115.62
CA VAL A 446 -20.12 45.69 -114.19
C VAL A 446 -20.60 44.27 -113.89
N TYR A 447 -19.74 43.50 -113.24
CA TYR A 447 -20.02 42.16 -112.72
C TYR A 447 -19.91 42.22 -111.19
N ASN A 448 -20.99 41.83 -110.50
CA ASN A 448 -20.94 41.56 -109.08
C ASN A 448 -20.73 40.05 -108.92
N LEU A 449 -19.72 39.66 -108.16
CA LEU A 449 -19.32 38.29 -107.90
C LEU A 449 -19.22 38.08 -106.39
N ASP A 450 -19.66 36.92 -105.93
CA ASP A 450 -19.48 36.47 -104.55
C ASP A 450 -18.05 35.90 -104.42
N GLY A 451 -17.32 36.29 -103.38
CA GLY A 451 -15.98 35.80 -103.07
C GLY A 451 -15.97 34.69 -102.00
N PRO A 452 -14.80 34.31 -101.49
CA PRO A 452 -14.69 33.38 -100.35
C PRO A 452 -15.34 33.95 -99.08
N ASP A 453 -15.78 33.03 -98.21
CA ASP A 453 -16.19 33.32 -96.84
C ASP A 453 -14.98 33.17 -95.91
N TYR A 454 -14.80 34.12 -94.99
CA TYR A 454 -13.76 34.06 -93.95
C TYR A 454 -14.38 34.08 -92.56
N LEU A 455 -14.05 33.06 -91.75
CA LEU A 455 -14.21 33.12 -90.30
C LEU A 455 -12.90 33.63 -89.70
N ILE A 456 -12.92 34.84 -89.18
CA ILE A 456 -11.76 35.49 -88.55
C ILE A 456 -11.93 35.40 -87.03
N ASP A 457 -10.94 34.82 -86.36
CA ASP A 457 -10.87 34.79 -84.90
C ASP A 457 -9.43 34.99 -84.41
N MET A 458 -9.06 36.25 -84.21
CA MET A 458 -7.76 36.69 -83.71
C MET A 458 -7.75 36.97 -82.20
N THR A 459 -8.83 36.65 -81.50
CA THR A 459 -8.86 36.62 -80.03
C THR A 459 -8.18 35.35 -79.53
N ARG A 460 -7.77 35.31 -78.27
CA ARG A 460 -7.25 34.11 -77.60
C ARG A 460 -8.08 33.85 -76.35
N PRO A 461 -8.31 32.58 -75.97
CA PRO A 461 -9.05 32.28 -74.76
C PRO A 461 -8.31 32.86 -73.55
N GLU A 462 -9.04 33.53 -72.66
CA GLU A 462 -8.55 33.90 -71.33
C GLU A 462 -8.40 32.62 -70.49
N VAL A 463 -7.40 32.55 -69.60
CA VAL A 463 -7.21 31.41 -68.70
C VAL A 463 -6.55 31.86 -67.41
N GLU A 464 -7.14 31.46 -66.29
CA GLU A 464 -6.63 31.68 -64.93
C GLU A 464 -6.67 30.36 -64.14
N ILE A 465 -5.79 30.22 -63.15
CA ILE A 465 -5.77 29.11 -62.19
C ILE A 465 -6.45 29.60 -60.91
N THR A 466 -7.31 28.76 -60.32
CA THR A 466 -8.09 29.10 -59.12
C THR A 466 -8.03 28.04 -58.01
N GLY A 467 -7.22 26.99 -58.18
CA GLY A 467 -6.87 26.00 -57.15
C GLY A 467 -5.85 24.97 -57.65
N GLY A 468 -5.15 24.31 -56.72
CA GLY A 468 -4.10 23.33 -56.99
C GLY A 468 -2.72 23.94 -57.30
N ALA A 469 -2.45 25.19 -56.92
CA ALA A 469 -1.21 25.88 -57.28
C ALA A 469 -0.67 26.87 -56.24
N GLN A 470 0.64 27.11 -56.30
CA GLN A 470 1.32 28.08 -55.44
C GLN A 470 0.77 29.51 -55.59
N SER A 471 0.27 29.89 -56.77
CA SER A 471 -0.35 31.20 -56.99
C SER A 471 -1.67 31.40 -56.23
N THR A 472 -2.41 30.32 -55.94
CA THR A 472 -3.59 30.33 -55.07
C THR A 472 -3.27 30.16 -53.59
N GLY A 473 -2.00 29.90 -53.27
CA GLY A 473 -1.52 29.62 -51.93
C GLY A 473 -1.68 28.16 -51.50
N ASP A 474 -1.92 27.24 -52.45
CA ASP A 474 -2.05 25.81 -52.17
C ASP A 474 -0.70 25.12 -51.94
N VAL A 475 -0.77 24.10 -51.08
CA VAL A 475 0.26 23.10 -50.84
C VAL A 475 -0.47 21.77 -50.69
N GLU A 476 -0.22 20.82 -51.60
CA GLU A 476 -0.91 19.53 -51.62
C GLU A 476 -0.42 18.66 -50.44
N ASN A 477 -1.27 18.52 -49.41
CA ASN A 477 -0.95 17.72 -48.23
C ASN A 477 -1.29 16.23 -48.41
N ALA A 478 -0.82 15.39 -47.49
CA ALA A 478 -1.01 13.93 -47.52
C ALA A 478 -2.49 13.48 -47.56
N SER A 479 -3.41 14.30 -47.06
CA SER A 479 -4.85 13.99 -47.08
C SER A 479 -5.50 14.35 -48.42
N GLU A 480 -5.04 15.41 -49.08
CA GLU A 480 -5.51 15.83 -50.40
C GLU A 480 -4.90 14.94 -51.50
N TYR A 481 -3.60 14.68 -51.40
CA TYR A 481 -2.84 13.79 -52.28
C TYR A 481 -3.47 12.40 -52.40
N ALA A 482 -4.13 11.90 -51.36
CA ALA A 482 -4.82 10.60 -51.36
C ALA A 482 -6.01 10.53 -52.34
N ASP A 483 -6.70 11.64 -52.59
CA ASP A 483 -7.78 11.75 -53.59
C ASP A 483 -7.24 12.12 -54.99
N GLY A 484 -6.03 12.71 -55.05
CA GLY A 484 -5.27 12.98 -56.27
C GLY A 484 -5.17 14.47 -56.62
N ILE A 485 -3.97 14.87 -57.06
CA ILE A 485 -3.57 16.28 -57.24
C ILE A 485 -4.46 16.98 -58.26
N THR A 486 -5.29 17.92 -57.79
CA THR A 486 -6.37 18.49 -58.59
C THR A 486 -6.16 19.98 -58.90
N ILE A 487 -5.92 20.28 -60.18
CA ILE A 487 -5.70 21.64 -60.69
C ILE A 487 -7.02 22.19 -61.24
N GLY A 488 -7.47 23.31 -60.68
CA GLY A 488 -8.71 23.98 -61.07
C GLY A 488 -8.49 25.41 -61.58
N GLY A 489 -9.41 25.91 -62.41
CA GLY A 489 -9.33 27.26 -62.95
C GLY A 489 -10.55 27.73 -63.71
N THR A 490 -10.40 28.87 -64.38
CA THR A 490 -11.40 29.47 -65.28
C THR A 490 -10.84 29.72 -66.67
N SER A 491 -11.69 29.66 -67.70
CA SER A 491 -11.36 29.97 -69.09
C SER A 491 -12.64 30.15 -69.92
N GLU A 492 -12.53 30.24 -71.24
CA GLU A 492 -13.68 30.36 -72.15
C GLU A 492 -14.45 29.04 -72.29
N ALA A 493 -15.77 29.09 -72.09
CA ALA A 493 -16.64 27.91 -72.10
C ALA A 493 -16.59 27.16 -73.45
N GLY A 494 -16.24 25.88 -73.42
CA GLY A 494 -16.04 25.04 -74.62
C GLY A 494 -14.61 25.02 -75.17
N ALA A 495 -13.70 25.84 -74.66
CA ALA A 495 -12.27 25.69 -74.95
C ALA A 495 -11.72 24.37 -74.37
N SER A 496 -10.63 23.85 -74.93
CA SER A 496 -9.87 22.73 -74.36
C SER A 496 -8.72 23.23 -73.51
N ILE A 497 -8.54 22.63 -72.33
CA ILE A 497 -7.42 22.88 -71.43
C ILE A 497 -6.51 21.66 -71.43
N ALA A 498 -5.21 21.87 -71.58
CA ALA A 498 -4.16 20.89 -71.35
C ALA A 498 -3.23 21.39 -70.24
N VAL A 499 -3.20 20.68 -69.11
CA VAL A 499 -2.28 20.93 -67.99
C VAL A 499 -1.14 19.92 -68.06
N THR A 500 0.10 20.37 -67.88
CA THR A 500 1.30 19.52 -67.92
C THR A 500 2.17 19.75 -66.69
N ILE A 501 2.48 18.68 -65.96
CA ILE A 501 3.27 18.66 -64.72
C ILE A 501 4.25 17.49 -64.81
N ALA A 502 5.53 17.69 -64.48
CA ALA A 502 6.60 16.66 -64.56
C ALA A 502 6.81 15.96 -65.94
N GLY A 503 6.04 16.34 -66.97
CA GLY A 503 5.99 15.65 -68.28
C GLY A 503 4.72 14.83 -68.51
N HIS A 504 3.94 14.58 -67.46
CA HIS A 504 2.58 14.03 -67.53
C HIS A 504 1.61 15.13 -67.95
N GLN A 505 0.58 14.79 -68.72
CA GLN A 505 -0.40 15.74 -69.24
C GLN A 505 -1.82 15.24 -69.02
N GLN A 506 -2.68 16.10 -68.48
CA GLN A 506 -4.11 15.86 -68.32
C GLN A 506 -4.89 16.93 -69.10
N THR A 507 -6.02 16.52 -69.72
CA THR A 507 -6.80 17.38 -70.62
C THR A 507 -8.27 17.39 -70.26
N THR A 508 -8.92 18.55 -70.37
CA THR A 508 -10.36 18.72 -70.14
C THR A 508 -10.98 19.73 -71.12
N THR A 509 -12.30 19.90 -71.05
CA THR A 509 -13.05 20.94 -71.77
C THR A 509 -13.71 21.85 -70.76
N VAL A 510 -13.59 23.17 -70.94
CA VAL A 510 -14.16 24.18 -70.04
C VAL A 510 -15.69 24.08 -70.02
N ALA A 511 -16.27 24.03 -68.83
CA ALA A 511 -17.71 23.91 -68.63
C ALA A 511 -18.48 25.19 -69.02
N THR A 512 -19.80 25.09 -69.11
CA THR A 512 -20.69 26.18 -69.56
C THR A 512 -20.77 27.38 -68.61
N ASP A 513 -20.19 27.29 -67.41
CA ASP A 513 -20.03 28.38 -66.46
C ASP A 513 -18.63 29.02 -66.48
N GLY A 514 -17.74 28.53 -67.34
CA GLY A 514 -16.35 28.97 -67.46
C GLY A 514 -15.35 28.24 -66.56
N SER A 515 -15.80 27.28 -65.73
CA SER A 515 -14.90 26.50 -64.87
C SER A 515 -14.21 25.35 -65.62
N TRP A 516 -13.02 24.98 -65.17
CA TRP A 516 -12.33 23.75 -65.58
C TRP A 516 -11.58 23.12 -64.40
N SER A 517 -11.35 21.80 -64.49
CA SER A 517 -10.55 21.05 -63.52
C SER A 517 -9.94 19.82 -64.20
N VAL A 518 -8.74 19.44 -63.76
CA VAL A 518 -8.09 18.14 -64.05
C VAL A 518 -7.49 17.56 -62.78
N THR A 519 -7.45 16.24 -62.68
CA THR A 519 -6.82 15.52 -61.56
C THR A 519 -5.71 14.64 -62.10
N PHE A 520 -4.53 14.73 -61.49
CA PHE A 520 -3.40 13.84 -61.75
C PHE A 520 -3.42 12.68 -60.75
N PRO A 521 -3.29 11.42 -61.20
CA PRO A 521 -3.19 10.28 -60.29
C PRO A 521 -1.84 10.30 -59.55
N THR A 522 -1.81 9.75 -58.34
CA THR A 522 -0.61 9.58 -57.50
C THR A 522 0.49 8.69 -58.10
N SER A 523 0.22 8.07 -59.26
CA SER A 523 1.23 7.38 -60.08
C SER A 523 2.01 8.30 -61.02
N ASP A 524 1.46 9.47 -61.36
CA ASP A 524 2.06 10.47 -62.25
C ASP A 524 2.95 11.46 -61.47
N LEU A 525 2.55 11.75 -60.22
CA LEU A 525 3.21 12.68 -59.30
C LEU A 525 3.34 11.98 -57.94
N PRO A 526 4.55 11.65 -57.46
CA PRO A 526 4.75 10.89 -56.23
C PRO A 526 4.56 11.74 -54.96
N ASN A 527 4.56 11.09 -53.79
CA ASN A 527 4.56 11.73 -52.48
C ASN A 527 5.95 12.34 -52.14
N GLY A 528 5.98 13.14 -51.08
CA GLY A 528 7.18 13.79 -50.52
C GLY A 528 7.04 15.30 -50.39
N GLU A 529 8.12 15.98 -50.01
CA GLU A 529 8.25 17.45 -49.99
C GLU A 529 8.98 17.92 -51.27
N TYR A 530 8.28 18.58 -52.20
CA TYR A 530 8.90 19.18 -53.39
C TYR A 530 8.06 20.26 -54.09
N THR A 531 8.72 21.06 -54.92
CA THR A 531 8.06 22.02 -55.84
C THR A 531 8.29 21.62 -57.30
N GLN A 532 7.23 21.56 -58.10
CA GLN A 532 7.28 21.16 -59.51
C GLN A 532 6.61 22.21 -60.41
N GLY A 533 7.33 22.67 -61.44
CA GLY A 533 6.78 23.60 -62.43
C GLY A 533 5.65 22.98 -63.26
N MET A 534 4.59 23.75 -63.44
CA MET A 534 3.37 23.42 -64.19
C MET A 534 3.21 24.34 -65.40
N THR A 535 2.62 23.82 -66.48
CA THR A 535 2.19 24.61 -67.65
C THR A 535 0.73 24.31 -67.97
N VAL A 536 -0.10 25.35 -68.10
CA VAL A 536 -1.51 25.25 -68.50
C VAL A 536 -1.67 25.90 -69.87
N THR A 537 -2.27 25.18 -70.81
CA THR A 537 -2.52 25.65 -72.18
C THR A 537 -4.00 25.56 -72.49
N ALA A 538 -4.64 26.71 -72.72
CA ALA A 538 -6.01 26.83 -73.18
C ALA A 538 -6.04 27.02 -74.70
N THR A 539 -6.92 26.28 -75.38
CA THR A 539 -7.12 26.32 -76.83
C THR A 539 -8.60 26.47 -77.13
N ASP A 540 -9.01 27.52 -77.84
CA ASP A 540 -10.43 27.74 -78.20
C ASP A 540 -10.92 26.80 -79.30
N ILE A 541 -12.19 26.94 -79.67
CA ILE A 541 -12.86 26.11 -80.69
C ILE A 541 -12.36 26.32 -82.13
N HIS A 542 -11.59 27.37 -82.39
CA HIS A 542 -10.98 27.67 -83.70
C HIS A 542 -9.46 27.40 -83.70
N GLY A 543 -8.87 27.18 -82.52
CA GLY A 543 -7.49 26.77 -82.30
C GLY A 543 -6.58 27.86 -81.74
N ASN A 544 -7.07 29.03 -81.31
CA ASN A 544 -6.21 30.05 -80.70
C ASN A 544 -5.73 29.60 -79.32
N VAL A 545 -4.45 29.83 -79.03
CA VAL A 545 -3.78 29.27 -77.85
C VAL A 545 -3.33 30.35 -76.86
N THR A 546 -3.66 30.18 -75.58
CA THR A 546 -3.01 30.89 -74.46
C THR A 546 -2.29 29.87 -73.58
N THR A 547 -1.03 30.16 -73.22
CA THR A 547 -0.24 29.32 -72.30
C THR A 547 0.22 30.15 -71.12
N ILE A 548 -0.02 29.64 -69.92
CA ILE A 548 0.47 30.18 -68.64
C ILE A 548 1.29 29.12 -67.89
N THR A 549 2.09 29.55 -66.92
CA THR A 549 2.97 28.68 -66.13
C THR A 549 2.85 29.02 -64.65
N ASP A 550 2.85 27.99 -63.81
CA ASP A 550 2.72 28.10 -62.36
C ASP A 550 3.59 27.03 -61.67
N THR A 551 3.48 26.89 -60.35
CA THR A 551 4.18 25.86 -59.56
C THR A 551 3.18 25.07 -58.73
N LEU A 552 3.26 23.75 -58.80
CA LEU A 552 2.68 22.83 -57.83
C LEU A 552 3.65 22.74 -56.63
N VAL A 553 3.13 22.82 -55.41
CA VAL A 553 3.84 22.48 -54.18
C VAL A 553 3.20 21.22 -53.62
N VAL A 554 4.02 20.21 -53.35
CA VAL A 554 3.61 18.95 -52.71
C VAL A 554 4.39 18.85 -51.40
N ASP A 555 3.68 18.58 -50.32
CA ASP A 555 4.25 18.40 -48.99
C ASP A 555 3.37 17.40 -48.22
N THR A 556 3.71 16.11 -48.33
CA THR A 556 2.93 15.02 -47.75
C THR A 556 3.61 14.36 -46.54
N GLU A 557 4.66 14.96 -45.97
CA GLU A 557 5.55 14.27 -45.03
C GLU A 557 6.00 15.18 -43.89
N THR A 558 5.71 14.81 -42.64
CA THR A 558 6.28 15.47 -41.46
C THR A 558 6.72 14.46 -40.41
N SER A 559 7.45 14.92 -39.40
CA SER A 559 8.06 14.06 -38.39
C SER A 559 8.08 14.69 -37.00
N VAL A 560 8.10 13.83 -35.98
CA VAL A 560 8.25 14.23 -34.58
C VAL A 560 9.06 13.20 -33.82
N SER A 561 9.93 13.66 -32.94
CA SER A 561 10.70 12.85 -31.99
C SER A 561 10.60 13.44 -30.58
N VAL A 562 10.89 12.60 -29.59
CA VAL A 562 11.11 12.99 -28.19
C VAL A 562 12.60 12.74 -27.89
N ASP A 563 13.25 13.65 -27.17
CA ASP A 563 14.62 13.43 -26.69
C ASP A 563 14.62 12.29 -25.65
N SER A 564 15.69 11.50 -25.59
CA SER A 564 15.90 10.55 -24.49
C SER A 564 16.65 11.21 -23.32
N ASN A 565 16.59 10.59 -22.15
CA ASN A 565 17.22 11.05 -20.90
C ASN A 565 16.61 12.38 -20.41
N LEU A 566 15.28 12.47 -20.42
CA LEU A 566 14.51 13.59 -19.88
C LEU A 566 14.48 13.55 -18.34
N SER A 567 13.65 14.42 -17.75
CA SER A 567 13.34 14.54 -16.30
C SER A 567 14.48 14.98 -15.38
N GLY A 568 15.65 14.37 -15.49
CA GLY A 568 16.88 14.70 -14.75
C GLY A 568 18.14 14.27 -15.49
N GLY A 569 18.06 13.14 -16.18
CA GLY A 569 19.07 12.64 -17.12
C GLY A 569 18.91 11.16 -17.45
N ASP A 570 17.69 10.63 -17.33
CA ASP A 570 17.39 9.24 -17.01
C ASP A 570 15.94 8.81 -17.35
N ASP A 571 15.10 9.73 -17.85
CA ASP A 571 13.67 9.50 -18.15
C ASP A 571 12.82 9.11 -16.90
N LEU A 572 13.33 9.30 -15.68
CA LEU A 572 12.65 9.05 -14.41
C LEU A 572 12.39 10.35 -13.64
N VAL A 573 11.27 10.44 -12.92
CA VAL A 573 10.92 11.59 -12.07
C VAL A 573 10.92 11.18 -10.60
N ASN A 574 11.97 11.54 -9.86
CA ASN A 574 12.02 11.32 -8.42
C ASN A 574 11.23 12.38 -7.63
N ALA A 575 11.07 12.16 -6.32
CA ALA A 575 10.34 13.09 -5.43
C ALA A 575 10.96 14.49 -5.40
N ALA A 576 12.27 14.63 -5.58
CA ALA A 576 12.96 15.92 -5.59
C ALA A 576 12.73 16.69 -6.90
N GLU A 577 12.77 16.04 -8.06
CA GLU A 577 12.36 16.64 -9.34
C GLU A 577 10.87 17.02 -9.34
N ARG A 578 10.00 16.13 -8.83
CA ARG A 578 8.57 16.41 -8.69
C ARG A 578 8.29 17.58 -7.74
N ALA A 579 9.06 17.72 -6.67
CA ALA A 579 9.00 18.86 -5.76
C ALA A 579 9.59 20.16 -6.36
N ALA A 580 10.59 20.05 -7.24
CA ALA A 580 11.08 21.18 -8.04
C ALA A 580 10.06 21.61 -9.12
N GLY A 581 9.16 20.72 -9.52
CA GLY A 581 7.94 21.03 -10.29
C GLY A 581 8.17 21.34 -11.77
N ASN A 582 9.32 20.97 -12.32
CA ASN A 582 9.75 21.28 -13.69
C ASN A 582 9.97 20.00 -14.51
N LEU A 583 8.95 19.14 -14.65
CA LEU A 583 9.03 18.09 -15.67
C LEU A 583 8.98 18.75 -17.03
N VAL A 584 10.08 18.70 -17.77
CA VAL A 584 10.21 19.26 -19.11
C VAL A 584 10.42 18.12 -20.09
N LEU A 585 9.49 17.95 -21.00
CA LEU A 585 9.64 17.09 -22.17
C LEU A 585 10.15 17.95 -23.34
N SER A 586 11.03 17.40 -24.16
CA SER A 586 11.54 18.08 -25.36
C SER A 586 11.79 17.07 -26.48
N GLY A 587 12.05 17.56 -27.69
CA GLY A 587 12.38 16.72 -28.83
C GLY A 587 12.63 17.53 -30.09
N THR A 588 12.41 16.88 -31.24
CA THR A 588 12.42 17.53 -32.55
C THR A 588 11.06 17.43 -33.24
N ALA A 589 10.77 18.41 -34.09
CA ALA A 589 9.78 18.35 -35.15
C ALA A 589 10.26 19.26 -36.30
N GLU A 590 9.49 19.37 -37.37
CA GLU A 590 9.76 20.32 -38.45
C GLU A 590 9.70 21.79 -37.97
N ALA A 591 10.51 22.67 -38.56
CA ALA A 591 10.70 24.04 -38.07
C ALA A 591 9.47 24.94 -38.32
N GLY A 592 8.75 25.28 -37.26
CA GLY A 592 7.48 26.02 -37.31
C GLY A 592 6.24 25.15 -37.11
N ALA A 593 6.38 23.82 -37.05
CA ALA A 593 5.29 22.91 -36.76
C ALA A 593 4.66 23.16 -35.37
N SER A 594 3.34 23.01 -35.29
CA SER A 594 2.58 22.99 -34.05
C SER A 594 2.71 21.62 -33.39
N VAL A 595 3.30 21.54 -32.20
CA VAL A 595 3.49 20.28 -31.46
C VAL A 595 2.56 20.25 -30.25
N VAL A 596 1.68 19.25 -30.20
CA VAL A 596 0.83 18.93 -29.05
C VAL A 596 1.52 17.82 -28.24
N VAL A 597 1.73 18.08 -26.95
CA VAL A 597 2.33 17.16 -25.98
C VAL A 597 1.31 16.89 -24.89
N ASP A 598 0.87 15.64 -24.77
CA ASP A 598 -0.06 15.17 -23.75
C ASP A 598 0.69 14.27 -22.75
N PHE A 599 0.59 14.58 -21.45
CA PHE A 599 1.23 13.80 -20.38
C PHE A 599 0.41 13.85 -19.08
N GLY A 600 0.09 12.67 -18.54
CA GLY A 600 -0.76 12.54 -17.36
C GLY A 600 -2.16 13.11 -17.62
N THR A 601 -2.51 14.18 -16.93
CA THR A 601 -3.74 14.97 -17.15
C THR A 601 -3.50 16.31 -17.85
N GLY A 602 -2.24 16.65 -18.14
CA GLY A 602 -1.83 17.89 -18.78
C GLY A 602 -1.73 17.76 -20.29
N SER A 603 -2.08 18.83 -21.00
CA SER A 603 -1.86 19.00 -22.45
C SER A 603 -1.15 20.32 -22.72
N ARG A 604 -0.29 20.36 -23.74
CA ARG A 604 0.51 21.52 -24.13
C ARG A 604 0.63 21.63 -25.65
N THR A 605 0.13 22.71 -26.23
CA THR A 605 0.48 23.10 -27.60
C THR A 605 1.66 24.06 -27.57
N VAL A 606 2.72 23.73 -28.28
CA VAL A 606 3.94 24.54 -28.47
C VAL A 606 4.26 24.62 -29.96
N THR A 607 5.28 25.40 -30.35
CA THR A 607 5.74 25.48 -31.74
C THR A 607 7.21 25.11 -31.78
N ALA A 608 7.59 24.23 -32.71
CA ALA A 608 8.99 23.89 -32.93
C ALA A 608 9.73 25.12 -33.51
N ASP A 609 10.92 25.40 -32.99
CA ASP A 609 11.67 26.60 -33.31
C ASP A 609 12.36 26.53 -34.68
N ALA A 610 13.12 27.58 -35.04
CA ALA A 610 13.85 27.65 -36.31
C ALA A 610 15.01 26.64 -36.44
N SER A 611 15.24 25.79 -35.44
CA SER A 611 16.13 24.63 -35.45
C SER A 611 15.39 23.29 -35.31
N GLY A 612 14.06 23.32 -35.38
CA GLY A 612 13.18 22.15 -35.20
C GLY A 612 13.02 21.68 -33.76
N ARG A 613 13.47 22.44 -32.75
CA ARG A 613 13.37 22.03 -31.34
C ARG A 613 12.08 22.52 -30.70
N TRP A 614 11.42 21.63 -29.95
CA TRP A 614 10.27 21.94 -29.12
C TRP A 614 10.53 21.56 -27.66
N SER A 615 9.80 22.19 -26.74
CA SER A 615 9.86 21.89 -25.31
C SER A 615 8.55 22.25 -24.61
N ALA A 616 8.05 21.37 -23.75
CA ALA A 616 6.79 21.49 -23.03
C ALA A 616 6.98 21.18 -21.53
N ALA A 617 6.47 22.05 -20.66
CA ALA A 617 6.63 21.93 -19.21
C ALA A 617 5.31 21.55 -18.50
N PHE A 618 5.41 20.55 -17.61
CA PHE A 618 4.31 19.96 -16.85
C PHE A 618 4.53 20.16 -15.35
N SER A 619 3.48 20.62 -14.66
CA SER A 619 3.49 20.81 -13.21
C SER A 619 3.23 19.49 -12.49
N SER A 620 3.76 19.35 -11.27
CA SER A 620 3.49 18.18 -10.41
C SER A 620 2.06 18.09 -9.86
N SER A 621 1.14 18.91 -10.35
CA SER A 621 -0.32 18.71 -10.20
C SER A 621 -0.98 18.01 -11.39
N GLU A 622 -0.28 17.88 -12.52
CA GLU A 622 -0.81 17.25 -13.75
C GLU A 622 -0.48 15.76 -13.85
N TYR A 623 0.47 15.28 -13.03
CA TYR A 623 0.79 13.87 -12.82
C TYR A 623 0.82 13.54 -11.32
N ALA A 624 0.52 12.29 -10.98
CA ALA A 624 0.38 11.83 -9.60
C ALA A 624 1.74 11.73 -8.88
N ALA A 625 1.69 11.38 -7.59
CA ALA A 625 2.83 10.85 -6.83
C ALA A 625 2.65 9.33 -6.70
N GLY A 626 3.73 8.63 -6.38
CA GLY A 626 3.78 7.16 -6.29
C GLY A 626 4.79 6.57 -7.28
N THR A 627 4.79 5.25 -7.40
CA THR A 627 5.67 4.47 -8.30
C THR A 627 4.87 3.90 -9.48
N TYR A 628 5.01 4.48 -10.68
CA TYR A 628 4.32 4.04 -11.91
C TYR A 628 4.94 4.60 -13.21
N SER A 629 4.84 3.85 -14.31
CA SER A 629 5.20 4.32 -15.66
C SER A 629 4.08 5.16 -16.30
N ALA A 630 4.45 6.24 -17.00
CA ALA A 630 3.52 7.14 -17.69
C ALA A 630 3.92 7.36 -19.15
N THR A 631 2.94 7.26 -20.07
CA THR A 631 3.18 7.52 -21.49
C THR A 631 2.94 8.99 -21.84
N ALA A 632 3.96 9.67 -22.35
CA ALA A 632 3.81 10.92 -23.09
C ALA A 632 3.37 10.61 -24.52
N THR A 633 2.36 11.31 -25.03
CA THR A 633 1.96 11.26 -26.44
C THR A 633 2.26 12.61 -27.09
N VAL A 634 2.94 12.60 -28.22
CA VAL A 634 3.39 13.82 -28.90
C VAL A 634 2.97 13.79 -30.36
N THR A 635 2.21 14.79 -30.80
CA THR A 635 1.75 14.93 -32.19
C THR A 635 2.21 16.27 -32.76
N ALA A 636 2.97 16.25 -33.85
CA ALA A 636 3.26 17.42 -34.64
C ALA A 636 2.22 17.62 -35.75
N THR A 637 2.00 18.88 -36.13
CA THR A 637 1.27 19.31 -37.32
C THR A 637 2.09 20.40 -37.99
N ASP A 638 2.43 20.23 -39.26
CA ASP A 638 3.28 21.16 -40.02
C ASP A 638 2.49 22.39 -40.56
N LEU A 639 3.00 23.01 -41.62
CA LEU A 639 2.38 24.17 -42.28
C LEU A 639 1.45 23.80 -43.45
N ALA A 640 1.54 22.59 -44.01
CA ALA A 640 0.64 22.05 -45.04
C ALA A 640 -0.60 21.36 -44.44
N GLY A 641 -0.49 20.89 -43.20
CA GLY A 641 -1.51 20.18 -42.44
C GLY A 641 -1.23 18.69 -42.22
N ASN A 642 -0.06 18.15 -42.58
CA ASN A 642 0.23 16.75 -42.26
C ASN A 642 0.45 16.57 -40.76
N THR A 643 0.31 15.34 -40.28
CA THR A 643 0.47 15.02 -38.86
C THR A 643 1.35 13.80 -38.66
N ALA A 644 2.22 13.87 -37.66
CA ALA A 644 3.02 12.74 -37.19
C ALA A 644 2.87 12.62 -35.68
N THR A 645 2.69 11.39 -35.17
CA THR A 645 2.54 11.11 -33.74
C THR A 645 3.60 10.11 -33.28
N THR A 646 4.17 10.35 -32.11
CA THR A 646 5.06 9.42 -31.40
C THR A 646 4.69 9.34 -29.92
N THR A 647 5.22 8.36 -29.22
CA THR A 647 5.05 8.16 -27.77
C THR A 647 6.38 7.89 -27.09
N HIS A 648 6.52 8.35 -25.85
CA HIS A 648 7.69 8.10 -25.00
C HIS A 648 7.22 7.69 -23.60
N MET A 649 7.99 6.86 -22.89
CA MET A 649 7.68 6.50 -21.51
C MET A 649 8.55 7.34 -20.57
N ILE A 650 7.92 7.83 -19.49
CA ILE A 650 8.57 8.47 -18.36
C ILE A 650 8.16 7.68 -17.13
N ASP A 651 9.12 7.18 -16.37
CA ASP A 651 8.84 6.56 -15.08
C ASP A 651 8.68 7.64 -14.02
N VAL A 652 7.70 7.48 -13.13
CA VAL A 652 7.48 8.36 -11.98
C VAL A 652 7.66 7.49 -10.75
N ASP A 653 8.63 7.84 -9.91
CA ASP A 653 8.87 7.09 -8.68
C ASP A 653 9.24 8.05 -7.55
N THR A 654 8.30 8.30 -6.63
CA THR A 654 8.42 9.41 -5.67
C THR A 654 8.28 9.00 -4.21
N GLU A 655 8.48 7.72 -3.91
CA GLU A 655 8.33 7.12 -2.58
C GLU A 655 9.17 5.86 -2.47
N VAL A 656 9.74 5.57 -1.29
CA VAL A 656 10.42 4.28 -1.07
C VAL A 656 9.35 3.24 -0.73
N SER A 657 9.04 2.34 -1.66
CA SER A 657 7.87 1.47 -1.57
C SER A 657 8.18 0.01 -1.97
N PRO A 658 8.03 -0.98 -1.07
CA PRO A 658 7.55 -0.87 0.31
C PRO A 658 8.61 -0.32 1.28
N LEU A 659 8.14 0.09 2.47
CA LEU A 659 8.94 0.13 3.69
C LEU A 659 8.06 -0.40 4.83
N SER A 660 8.21 -1.68 5.19
CA SER A 660 7.29 -2.36 6.13
C SER A 660 7.39 -1.81 7.54
N HIS A 661 6.30 -1.89 8.32
CA HIS A 661 6.39 -1.67 9.77
C HIS A 661 7.15 -2.83 10.46
N TRP A 662 7.65 -2.57 11.67
CA TRP A 662 8.56 -3.43 12.41
C TRP A 662 7.74 -4.16 13.48
N THR A 663 7.17 -5.31 13.12
CA THR A 663 6.11 -5.96 13.92
C THR A 663 6.62 -6.69 15.15
N ASP A 664 7.84 -7.24 15.09
CA ASP A 664 8.52 -7.69 16.31
C ASP A 664 9.11 -6.47 17.00
N THR A 665 8.43 -6.03 18.06
CA THR A 665 9.02 -5.13 19.04
C THR A 665 10.29 -5.73 19.65
N PRO A 666 11.20 -4.89 20.12
CA PRO A 666 12.33 -5.31 20.96
C PRO A 666 11.84 -6.04 22.22
N GLY A 667 11.97 -7.38 22.25
CA GLY A 667 11.40 -8.25 23.28
C GLY A 667 9.99 -8.74 22.93
N THR A 668 9.69 -10.02 23.19
CA THR A 668 8.39 -10.66 22.85
C THR A 668 7.18 -10.11 23.64
N ASP A 669 7.45 -9.27 24.63
CA ASP A 669 6.53 -8.58 25.52
C ASP A 669 6.56 -7.04 25.35
N GLY A 670 7.36 -6.53 24.40
CA GLY A 670 7.42 -5.11 24.04
C GLY A 670 8.38 -4.25 24.87
N VAL A 671 9.16 -4.84 25.79
CA VAL A 671 10.08 -4.12 26.67
C VAL A 671 11.47 -4.74 26.59
N VAL A 672 12.49 -3.95 26.24
CA VAL A 672 13.88 -4.45 26.17
C VAL A 672 14.40 -4.78 27.56
N ASN A 673 14.58 -6.08 27.83
CA ASN A 673 15.12 -6.56 29.10
C ASN A 673 16.66 -6.58 29.13
N ALA A 674 17.24 -6.92 30.29
CA ALA A 674 18.68 -6.95 30.52
C ALA A 674 19.43 -7.93 29.59
N ALA A 675 18.81 -9.05 29.23
CA ALA A 675 19.43 -10.03 28.35
C ALA A 675 19.51 -9.50 26.92
N GLU A 676 18.41 -8.98 26.39
CA GLU A 676 18.32 -8.36 25.07
C GLU A 676 19.22 -7.12 24.95
N ALA A 677 19.15 -6.21 25.93
CA ALA A 677 20.04 -5.05 26.01
C ALA A 677 21.53 -5.46 25.99
N SER A 678 21.90 -6.59 26.62
CA SER A 678 23.27 -7.09 26.63
C SER A 678 23.71 -7.77 25.33
N GLY A 679 22.78 -8.38 24.59
CA GLY A 679 23.03 -8.96 23.26
C GLY A 679 23.17 -7.91 22.17
N GLY A 680 22.50 -6.77 22.34
CA GLY A 680 22.24 -5.81 21.26
C GLY A 680 20.95 -6.17 20.53
N LEU A 681 20.26 -5.14 20.06
CA LEU A 681 18.90 -5.24 19.54
C LEU A 681 18.91 -5.38 18.02
N VAL A 682 18.35 -6.49 17.51
CA VAL A 682 18.15 -6.72 16.08
C VAL A 682 16.80 -6.15 15.64
N ILE A 683 16.77 -5.49 14.49
CA ILE A 683 15.60 -4.84 13.87
C ILE A 683 15.48 -5.37 12.43
N GLU A 684 14.40 -6.09 12.11
CA GLU A 684 14.24 -6.88 10.87
C GLU A 684 12.88 -6.67 10.16
N GLY A 685 12.89 -6.69 8.82
CA GLY A 685 11.72 -6.35 7.99
C GLY A 685 12.09 -6.11 6.52
N ILE A 686 11.31 -5.28 5.81
CA ILE A 686 11.34 -5.16 4.33
C ILE A 686 11.44 -3.71 3.86
N VAL A 687 12.22 -3.47 2.81
CA VAL A 687 12.27 -2.24 2.01
C VAL A 687 12.26 -2.59 0.51
N GLU A 688 12.01 -1.62 -0.36
CA GLU A 688 12.24 -1.70 -1.80
C GLU A 688 13.67 -2.19 -2.15
N ALA A 689 13.76 -3.17 -3.05
CA ALA A 689 15.02 -3.87 -3.35
C ALA A 689 16.08 -2.96 -3.98
N GLY A 690 17.26 -2.90 -3.36
CA GLY A 690 18.36 -2.01 -3.77
C GLY A 690 18.46 -0.73 -2.92
N SER A 691 17.44 -0.43 -2.11
CA SER A 691 17.50 0.65 -1.13
C SER A 691 18.65 0.49 -0.12
N THR A 692 19.11 1.62 0.38
CA THR A 692 19.92 1.73 1.60
C THR A 692 19.04 2.01 2.80
N VAL A 693 19.43 1.52 3.98
CA VAL A 693 18.68 1.66 5.22
C VAL A 693 19.61 2.01 6.38
N THR A 694 19.11 2.87 7.27
CA THR A 694 19.73 3.18 8.55
C THR A 694 18.73 3.13 9.71
N VAL A 695 19.22 2.75 10.89
CA VAL A 695 18.46 2.59 12.14
C VAL A 695 19.17 3.34 13.26
N GLN A 696 18.40 4.02 14.13
CA GLN A 696 18.93 4.78 15.26
C GLN A 696 17.94 4.81 16.44
N LEU A 697 18.42 4.58 17.67
CA LEU A 697 17.71 4.98 18.89
C LEU A 697 18.01 6.45 19.21
N ALA A 698 17.07 7.17 19.81
CA ALA A 698 17.07 8.63 20.04
C ALA A 698 18.35 9.28 20.63
N SER A 699 19.24 8.50 21.25
CA SER A 699 20.53 8.95 21.78
C SER A 699 21.74 8.11 21.32
N GLY A 700 21.50 7.03 20.58
CA GLY A 700 22.52 6.11 20.09
C GLY A 700 23.11 6.51 18.73
N ARG A 701 24.12 5.77 18.30
CA ARG A 701 24.76 5.90 16.97
C ARG A 701 23.84 5.38 15.85
N ILE A 702 23.91 6.02 14.68
CA ILE A 702 23.30 5.50 13.44
C ILE A 702 23.98 4.17 13.02
N VAL A 703 23.17 3.16 12.75
CA VAL A 703 23.55 1.84 12.25
C VAL A 703 23.05 1.68 10.82
N THR A 704 23.92 1.32 9.88
CA THR A 704 23.49 0.92 8.52
C THR A 704 23.04 -0.54 8.55
N ALA A 705 21.89 -0.85 7.96
CA ALA A 705 21.39 -2.22 7.85
C ALA A 705 22.15 -3.01 6.77
N ALA A 706 22.07 -4.34 6.85
CA ALA A 706 22.32 -5.20 5.70
C ALA A 706 21.01 -5.40 4.94
N VAL A 707 20.92 -4.91 3.70
CA VAL A 707 19.76 -5.07 2.80
C VAL A 707 20.08 -6.15 1.76
N ASN A 708 19.17 -7.11 1.60
CA ASN A 708 19.28 -8.22 0.66
C ASN A 708 18.68 -7.86 -0.71
N SER A 709 18.96 -8.69 -1.72
CA SER A 709 18.46 -8.49 -3.09
C SER A 709 16.95 -8.67 -3.28
N ASP A 710 16.24 -9.17 -2.26
CA ASP A 710 14.79 -9.31 -2.20
C ASP A 710 14.11 -8.19 -1.39
N GLY A 711 14.87 -7.20 -0.92
CA GLY A 711 14.37 -6.11 -0.09
C GLY A 711 14.29 -6.43 1.41
N THR A 712 14.50 -7.67 1.84
CA THR A 712 14.58 -7.99 3.28
C THR A 712 15.84 -7.36 3.89
N TRP A 713 15.76 -6.87 5.12
CA TRP A 713 16.91 -6.29 5.80
C TRP A 713 16.93 -6.50 7.30
N SER A 714 18.14 -6.41 7.86
CA SER A 714 18.43 -6.58 9.29
C SER A 714 19.49 -5.57 9.76
N ALA A 715 19.27 -4.97 10.93
CA ALA A 715 20.22 -4.07 11.58
C ALA A 715 20.35 -4.37 13.08
N THR A 716 21.58 -4.46 13.60
CA THR A 716 21.82 -4.65 15.04
C THR A 716 22.27 -3.35 15.72
N VAL A 717 21.43 -2.78 16.58
CA VAL A 717 21.79 -1.71 17.51
C VAL A 717 22.68 -2.29 18.61
N PRO A 718 23.94 -1.85 18.75
CA PRO A 718 24.85 -2.42 19.75
C PRO A 718 24.38 -2.18 21.18
N ALA A 719 24.67 -3.11 22.09
CA ALA A 719 24.43 -2.98 23.54
C ALA A 719 24.98 -1.67 24.16
N ALA A 720 26.03 -1.07 23.58
CA ALA A 720 26.61 0.19 24.05
C ALA A 720 25.83 1.45 23.59
N ASP A 721 24.90 1.30 22.64
CA ASP A 721 23.99 2.34 22.14
C ASP A 721 22.58 2.20 22.79
N ILE A 722 22.38 1.24 23.71
CA ILE A 722 21.12 0.97 24.44
C ILE A 722 21.20 1.52 25.89
N PRO A 723 20.13 2.14 26.43
CA PRO A 723 20.07 2.58 27.83
C PRO A 723 20.30 1.46 28.85
N THR A 724 21.06 1.74 29.91
CA THR A 724 21.38 0.77 30.99
C THR A 724 20.53 0.99 32.26
N SER A 725 19.32 1.52 32.10
CA SER A 725 18.37 1.86 33.16
C SER A 725 16.98 2.03 32.55
N GLU A 726 15.91 1.74 33.32
CA GLU A 726 14.52 1.95 32.88
C GLU A 726 14.36 3.30 32.17
N THR A 727 13.98 3.24 30.89
CA THR A 727 13.78 4.39 30.02
C THR A 727 12.61 4.09 29.09
N ASN A 728 11.50 4.79 29.32
CA ASN A 728 10.25 4.53 28.60
C ASN A 728 10.08 5.55 27.46
N ASN A 729 9.42 5.15 26.38
CA ASN A 729 9.18 5.92 25.16
C ASN A 729 10.49 6.35 24.45
N VAL A 730 11.45 5.43 24.36
CA VAL A 730 12.67 5.63 23.56
C VAL A 730 12.29 5.57 22.09
N GLN A 731 12.50 6.68 21.37
CA GLN A 731 12.24 6.70 19.94
C GLN A 731 13.27 5.86 19.19
N LEU A 732 12.77 4.85 18.47
CA LEU A 732 13.46 4.12 17.42
C LEU A 732 13.12 4.78 16.08
N THR A 733 14.13 5.10 15.29
CA THR A 733 13.99 5.76 13.99
C THR A 733 14.63 4.88 12.91
N VAL A 734 13.90 4.71 11.81
CA VAL A 734 14.27 3.91 10.64
C VAL A 734 14.18 4.79 9.40
N ASN A 735 15.31 5.03 8.74
CA ASN A 735 15.42 5.85 7.54
C ASN A 735 15.83 4.98 6.35
N ALA A 736 15.03 4.99 5.29
CA ALA A 736 15.33 4.33 4.01
C ALA A 736 15.65 5.37 2.92
N THR A 737 16.45 4.97 1.95
CA THR A 737 16.72 5.75 0.72
C THR A 737 16.91 4.80 -0.44
N ASP A 738 16.07 4.93 -1.46
CA ASP A 738 16.00 4.05 -2.63
C ASP A 738 17.17 4.28 -3.63
N PRO A 739 17.22 3.58 -4.79
CA PRO A 739 18.20 3.84 -5.84
C PRO A 739 18.09 5.22 -6.50
N TYR A 740 16.92 5.87 -6.44
CA TYR A 740 16.62 7.13 -7.14
C TYR A 740 16.80 8.39 -6.26
N GLY A 741 17.03 8.22 -4.96
CA GLY A 741 17.22 9.28 -3.98
C GLY A 741 15.95 9.70 -3.23
N ASN A 742 14.82 9.01 -3.38
CA ASN A 742 13.66 9.18 -2.53
C ASN A 742 13.97 8.72 -1.10
N THR A 743 13.37 9.37 -0.10
CA THR A 743 13.62 9.05 1.31
C THR A 743 12.33 8.79 2.06
N ALA A 744 12.24 7.65 2.73
CA ALA A 744 11.17 7.34 3.67
C ALA A 744 11.70 7.29 5.12
N THR A 745 10.84 7.54 6.09
CA THR A 745 11.20 7.48 7.51
C THR A 745 10.03 6.93 8.31
N GLN A 746 10.30 5.93 9.15
CA GLN A 746 9.40 5.45 10.18
C GLN A 746 10.00 5.73 11.56
N THR A 747 9.12 5.90 12.55
CA THR A 747 9.51 5.99 13.96
C THR A 747 8.57 5.15 14.80
N SER A 748 9.12 4.43 15.78
CA SER A 748 8.36 3.75 16.84
C SER A 748 8.85 4.22 18.21
N LEU A 749 8.08 3.92 19.25
CA LEU A 749 8.45 4.14 20.65
C LEU A 749 8.59 2.78 21.32
N ILE A 750 9.72 2.55 21.99
CA ILE A 750 9.99 1.31 22.72
C ILE A 750 10.31 1.62 24.18
N ASP A 751 9.88 0.74 25.08
CA ASP A 751 10.27 0.80 26.50
C ASP A 751 11.48 -0.10 26.73
N ILE A 752 12.37 0.30 27.62
CA ILE A 752 13.66 -0.36 27.87
C ILE A 752 13.85 -0.44 29.38
N ASP A 753 13.67 -1.62 29.96
CA ASP A 753 13.89 -1.87 31.39
C ASP A 753 14.86 -3.05 31.62
N PRO A 754 16.16 -2.76 31.83
CA PRO A 754 17.17 -3.78 32.05
C PRO A 754 17.50 -4.00 33.55
N VAL A 755 16.66 -3.58 34.51
CA VAL A 755 17.02 -3.55 35.94
C VAL A 755 15.85 -3.74 36.91
N VAL A 756 15.82 -4.85 37.65
CA VAL A 756 14.99 -4.96 38.87
C VAL A 756 15.44 -3.90 39.90
N ARG A 757 14.55 -2.98 40.30
CA ARG A 757 14.84 -1.90 41.25
C ARG A 757 14.33 -2.22 42.65
N ASN A 758 14.94 -1.56 43.64
CA ASN A 758 14.51 -1.57 45.05
C ASN A 758 14.42 -2.96 45.72
N PHE A 759 14.99 -4.02 45.13
CA PHE A 759 14.97 -5.36 45.73
C PHE A 759 15.79 -5.41 47.03
N THR A 760 15.12 -5.69 48.15
CA THR A 760 15.73 -5.88 49.46
C THR A 760 15.01 -7.01 50.21
N ALA A 761 15.69 -7.60 51.19
CA ALA A 761 15.10 -8.49 52.21
C ALA A 761 15.38 -7.93 53.61
N ALA A 762 14.54 -8.29 54.58
CA ALA A 762 14.71 -7.93 55.98
C ALA A 762 15.92 -8.63 56.61
N ASN A 763 16.58 -7.96 57.57
CA ASN A 763 17.74 -8.51 58.29
C ASN A 763 17.37 -9.55 59.35
N SER A 764 16.08 -9.73 59.65
CA SER A 764 15.57 -10.78 60.53
C SER A 764 14.21 -11.29 60.08
N VAL A 765 13.92 -12.56 60.38
CA VAL A 765 12.64 -13.23 60.07
C VAL A 765 11.64 -13.16 61.24
N THR A 766 12.16 -13.05 62.46
CA THR A 766 11.45 -12.85 63.73
C THR A 766 12.01 -11.60 64.44
N SER A 767 11.62 -11.35 65.70
CA SER A 767 12.03 -10.14 66.43
C SER A 767 13.48 -10.13 66.92
N ASP A 768 14.08 -11.31 67.05
CA ASP A 768 15.45 -11.60 67.48
C ASP A 768 16.28 -12.35 66.41
N ASN A 769 15.62 -12.87 65.37
CA ASN A 769 16.14 -13.74 64.31
C ASN A 769 16.38 -15.21 64.69
N VAL A 770 15.73 -15.67 65.76
CA VAL A 770 15.54 -17.11 66.04
C VAL A 770 14.09 -17.45 65.75
N VAL A 771 13.81 -18.58 65.09
CA VAL A 771 12.45 -19.09 64.91
C VAL A 771 12.20 -20.19 65.94
N ASN A 772 11.33 -19.93 66.92
CA ASN A 772 10.94 -20.94 67.92
C ASN A 772 9.77 -21.84 67.44
N HIS A 773 9.39 -22.84 68.24
CA HIS A 773 8.31 -23.77 67.89
C HIS A 773 6.99 -23.04 67.62
N ALA A 774 6.57 -22.14 68.51
CA ALA A 774 5.31 -21.43 68.39
C ALA A 774 5.28 -20.50 67.17
N GLU A 775 6.38 -19.82 66.87
CA GLU A 775 6.53 -18.98 65.66
C GLU A 775 6.53 -19.83 64.38
N ALA A 776 7.21 -20.99 64.38
CA ALA A 776 7.17 -21.92 63.26
C ALA A 776 5.77 -22.52 63.03
N GLN A 777 5.00 -22.74 64.10
CA GLN A 777 3.64 -23.28 64.01
C GLN A 777 2.63 -22.21 63.55
N ALA A 778 2.76 -20.98 64.03
CA ALA A 778 1.95 -19.84 63.59
C ALA A 778 2.28 -19.39 62.15
N GLY A 779 3.52 -19.63 61.73
CA GLY A 779 4.07 -19.25 60.44
C GLY A 779 4.95 -18.00 60.54
N PHE A 780 6.23 -18.13 60.20
CA PHE A 780 7.21 -17.03 60.19
C PHE A 780 7.43 -16.51 58.76
N ALA A 781 7.85 -15.25 58.61
CA ALA A 781 7.87 -14.58 57.31
C ALA A 781 9.24 -14.00 56.95
N ILE A 782 9.78 -14.42 55.81
CA ILE A 782 10.86 -13.71 55.14
C ILE A 782 10.22 -12.58 54.34
N THR A 783 10.57 -11.33 54.65
CA THR A 783 9.92 -10.13 54.11
C THR A 783 10.91 -9.18 53.43
N GLY A 784 10.41 -8.25 52.61
CA GLY A 784 11.27 -7.27 51.95
C GLY A 784 10.53 -6.28 51.04
N THR A 785 11.28 -5.64 50.15
CA THR A 785 10.76 -4.75 49.09
C THR A 785 11.27 -5.17 47.71
N VAL A 786 10.54 -4.81 46.65
CA VAL A 786 10.95 -4.76 45.23
C VAL A 786 9.97 -3.83 44.48
N GLU A 787 9.91 -3.80 43.14
CA GLU A 787 8.78 -3.17 42.45
C GLU A 787 7.44 -3.85 42.72
N ALA A 788 6.35 -3.08 42.60
CA ALA A 788 5.00 -3.62 42.70
C ALA A 788 4.71 -4.58 41.54
N GLY A 789 4.12 -5.75 41.84
CA GLY A 789 3.80 -6.79 40.87
C GLY A 789 4.93 -7.80 40.58
N SER A 790 6.19 -7.46 40.86
CA SER A 790 7.33 -8.38 40.69
C SER A 790 7.14 -9.66 41.50
N THR A 791 7.53 -10.80 40.94
CA THR A 791 7.43 -12.10 41.61
C THR A 791 8.72 -12.38 42.38
N VAL A 792 8.61 -12.68 43.68
CA VAL A 792 9.72 -13.06 44.54
C VAL A 792 9.61 -14.53 44.91
N THR A 793 10.62 -15.32 44.58
CA THR A 793 10.77 -16.71 45.02
C THR A 793 11.86 -16.80 46.07
N VAL A 794 11.51 -17.32 47.25
CA VAL A 794 12.43 -17.52 48.38
C VAL A 794 12.63 -19.00 48.59
N THR A 795 13.89 -19.45 48.62
CA THR A 795 14.29 -20.85 48.81
C THR A 795 15.26 -20.95 49.99
N LEU A 796 14.91 -21.80 50.96
CA LEU A 796 15.75 -22.18 52.10
C LEU A 796 16.83 -23.19 51.68
N GLU A 797 17.93 -23.31 52.42
CA GLU A 797 19.04 -24.25 52.12
C GLU A 797 18.58 -25.71 51.96
N ASN A 798 17.55 -26.12 52.72
CA ASN A 798 16.97 -27.47 52.65
C ASN A 798 16.10 -27.71 51.38
N GLY A 799 15.86 -26.69 50.56
CA GLY A 799 15.05 -26.75 49.33
C GLY A 799 13.59 -26.33 49.48
N ALA A 800 13.08 -26.09 50.70
CA ALA A 800 11.75 -25.54 50.90
C ALA A 800 11.65 -24.15 50.21
N THR A 801 10.58 -23.93 49.44
CA THR A 801 10.48 -22.80 48.52
C THR A 801 9.08 -22.20 48.53
N GLN A 802 9.00 -20.87 48.57
CA GLN A 802 7.77 -20.09 48.55
C GLN A 802 7.85 -18.99 47.49
N THR A 803 6.82 -18.83 46.68
CA THR A 803 6.74 -17.81 45.62
C THR A 803 5.57 -16.88 45.86
N VAL A 804 5.82 -15.57 45.87
CA VAL A 804 4.84 -14.52 46.18
C VAL A 804 4.97 -13.36 45.19
N SER A 805 3.88 -12.64 44.92
CA SER A 805 3.93 -11.37 44.18
C SER A 805 4.06 -10.19 45.15
N ALA A 806 4.85 -9.19 44.77
CA ALA A 806 4.98 -7.96 45.53
C ALA A 806 3.70 -7.10 45.45
N ASN A 807 3.29 -6.55 46.59
CA ASN A 807 2.11 -5.71 46.74
C ASN A 807 2.22 -4.40 45.94
N GLY A 808 1.10 -3.67 45.83
CA GLY A 808 1.03 -2.36 45.17
C GLY A 808 1.91 -1.25 45.78
N ASP A 809 2.53 -1.48 46.93
CA ASP A 809 3.52 -0.61 47.58
C ASP A 809 4.97 -1.14 47.48
N GLY A 810 5.17 -2.24 46.76
CA GLY A 810 6.46 -2.93 46.59
C GLY A 810 6.82 -3.91 47.71
N THR A 811 5.99 -4.07 48.76
CA THR A 811 6.30 -5.01 49.86
C THR A 811 6.04 -6.47 49.46
N TRP A 812 6.87 -7.40 49.96
CA TRP A 812 6.66 -8.84 49.80
C TRP A 812 6.89 -9.60 51.12
N SER A 813 6.26 -10.77 51.23
CA SER A 813 6.25 -11.60 52.46
C SER A 813 6.04 -13.07 52.12
N ALA A 814 7.11 -13.86 52.12
CA ALA A 814 7.08 -15.31 51.95
C ALA A 814 6.98 -16.00 53.32
N VAL A 815 5.90 -16.75 53.54
CA VAL A 815 5.60 -17.40 54.84
C VAL A 815 6.00 -18.86 54.82
N PHE A 816 6.71 -19.30 55.86
CA PHE A 816 7.19 -20.67 56.07
C PHE A 816 6.70 -21.20 57.43
N THR A 817 6.69 -22.52 57.59
CA THR A 817 6.07 -23.24 58.72
C THR A 817 6.99 -24.31 59.30
N THR A 818 6.58 -24.98 60.39
CA THR A 818 7.27 -26.17 60.94
C THR A 818 7.57 -27.25 59.89
N SER A 819 6.71 -27.42 58.88
CA SER A 819 6.92 -28.41 57.82
C SER A 819 7.99 -28.02 56.79
N ASP A 820 8.40 -26.75 56.77
CA ASP A 820 9.47 -26.22 55.92
C ASP A 820 10.84 -26.24 56.62
N LEU A 821 10.90 -26.57 57.92
CA LEU A 821 12.12 -26.60 58.73
C LEU A 821 12.56 -28.03 59.09
N PRO A 822 13.86 -28.29 59.29
CA PRO A 822 14.33 -29.50 59.93
C PRO A 822 13.94 -29.50 61.42
N GLY A 823 13.48 -30.63 61.95
CA GLY A 823 13.24 -30.77 63.40
C GLY A 823 14.51 -30.66 64.23
N GLY A 824 14.39 -30.13 65.45
CA GLY A 824 15.51 -29.80 66.33
C GLY A 824 15.88 -28.32 66.25
N SER A 825 17.16 -28.01 66.40
CA SER A 825 17.69 -26.65 66.32
C SER A 825 18.92 -26.52 65.41
N GLY A 826 19.15 -25.32 64.89
CA GLY A 826 20.19 -25.07 63.90
C GLY A 826 20.16 -23.66 63.31
N SER A 827 20.79 -23.52 62.16
CA SER A 827 20.82 -22.29 61.36
C SER A 827 20.36 -22.61 59.93
N MET A 828 19.76 -21.65 59.26
CA MET A 828 19.17 -21.80 57.93
C MET A 828 19.55 -20.60 57.05
N ASP A 829 20.35 -20.86 56.02
CA ASP A 829 20.58 -19.90 54.93
C ASP A 829 19.34 -19.87 54.00
N TYR A 830 19.06 -18.70 53.40
CA TYR A 830 18.06 -18.56 52.35
C TYR A 830 18.58 -17.70 51.20
N THR A 831 18.03 -17.97 50.01
CA THR A 831 18.18 -17.14 48.82
C THR A 831 16.81 -16.64 48.37
N ALA A 832 16.71 -15.38 48.00
CA ALA A 832 15.50 -14.78 47.45
C ALA A 832 15.83 -14.21 46.07
N VAL A 833 15.06 -14.61 45.05
CA VAL A 833 15.17 -14.13 43.67
C VAL A 833 13.90 -13.37 43.33
N ALA A 834 14.04 -12.11 42.92
CA ALA A 834 12.95 -11.33 42.35
C ALA A 834 13.04 -11.36 40.82
N THR A 835 11.87 -11.45 40.17
CA THR A 835 11.65 -11.32 38.74
C THR A 835 10.66 -10.17 38.51
N ASP A 836 11.02 -9.18 37.69
CA ASP A 836 10.13 -8.06 37.35
C ASP A 836 9.24 -8.35 36.13
N ALA A 837 8.50 -7.34 35.66
CA ALA A 837 7.59 -7.46 34.52
C ALA A 837 8.31 -7.66 33.18
N ALA A 838 9.54 -7.14 33.03
CA ALA A 838 10.41 -7.35 31.87
C ALA A 838 11.28 -8.62 32.02
N GLN A 839 10.94 -9.50 32.97
CA GLN A 839 11.63 -10.76 33.23
C GLN A 839 13.10 -10.62 33.67
N ASN A 840 13.57 -9.42 34.05
CA ASN A 840 14.90 -9.28 34.65
C ASN A 840 14.91 -9.99 36.00
N THR A 841 16.08 -10.44 36.45
CA THR A 841 16.22 -11.09 37.75
C THR A 841 17.29 -10.42 38.63
N ALA A 842 16.99 -10.35 39.92
CA ALA A 842 17.93 -9.95 40.96
C ALA A 842 17.89 -10.94 42.13
N THR A 843 19.01 -11.11 42.83
CA THR A 843 19.14 -12.07 43.94
C THR A 843 19.65 -11.38 45.20
N THR A 844 19.06 -11.73 46.34
CA THR A 844 19.57 -11.43 47.68
C THR A 844 19.59 -12.72 48.52
N SER A 845 20.25 -12.68 49.67
CA SER A 845 20.41 -13.83 50.56
C SER A 845 20.55 -13.38 52.01
N GLY A 846 20.07 -14.20 52.94
CA GLY A 846 20.22 -13.98 54.38
C GLY A 846 20.22 -15.30 55.14
N SER A 847 20.23 -15.23 56.46
CA SER A 847 20.22 -16.40 57.34
C SER A 847 19.42 -16.13 58.61
N PHE A 848 18.86 -17.18 59.21
CA PHE A 848 18.21 -17.14 60.52
C PHE A 848 18.52 -18.41 61.31
N ASP A 849 18.46 -18.32 62.63
CA ASP A 849 18.58 -19.49 63.50
C ASP A 849 17.18 -20.03 63.83
N TYR A 850 17.08 -21.30 64.20
CA TYR A 850 15.81 -21.92 64.59
C TYR A 850 16.02 -22.87 65.77
N ASP A 851 15.05 -22.92 66.68
CA ASP A 851 15.01 -23.91 67.77
C ASP A 851 13.57 -24.37 68.03
N LEU A 852 13.26 -25.59 67.60
CA LEU A 852 11.93 -26.18 67.71
C LEU A 852 11.80 -27.13 68.92
N VAL A 853 12.74 -27.06 69.88
CA VAL A 853 12.84 -27.97 71.02
C VAL A 853 12.46 -27.25 72.31
N ALA A 854 11.29 -27.58 72.87
CA ALA A 854 10.92 -27.12 74.21
C ALA A 854 11.85 -27.71 75.29
N PRO A 855 12.09 -27.00 76.41
CA PRO A 855 12.80 -27.55 77.56
C PRO A 855 12.04 -28.72 78.21
N ASP A 856 12.72 -29.51 79.05
CA ASP A 856 12.07 -30.56 79.85
C ASP A 856 11.11 -29.93 80.88
N ALA A 857 9.90 -30.49 81.03
CA ALA A 857 8.88 -29.96 81.94
C ALA A 857 9.37 -29.91 83.41
N PRO A 858 9.24 -28.78 84.15
CA PRO A 858 9.75 -28.63 85.51
C PRO A 858 9.30 -29.74 86.47
N GLN A 859 10.27 -30.51 86.99
CA GLN A 859 9.99 -31.61 87.93
C GLN A 859 9.91 -31.08 89.36
N ILE A 860 8.77 -31.28 90.03
CA ILE A 860 8.54 -30.79 91.40
C ILE A 860 8.83 -31.91 92.42
N GLY A 861 9.69 -31.62 93.41
CA GLY A 861 10.14 -32.62 94.39
C GLY A 861 9.39 -32.60 95.74
N ASP A 862 9.31 -31.44 96.39
CA ASP A 862 8.65 -31.29 97.70
C ASP A 862 8.12 -29.86 97.92
N VAL A 863 7.04 -29.68 98.69
CA VAL A 863 6.36 -28.37 98.86
C VAL A 863 6.34 -27.87 100.30
N THR A 864 6.72 -26.61 100.47
CA THR A 864 6.75 -25.97 101.79
C THR A 864 5.43 -25.28 102.12
N ASN A 865 4.72 -25.82 103.10
CA ASN A 865 3.39 -25.38 103.52
C ASN A 865 3.41 -24.64 104.87
N ASN A 866 2.52 -23.67 105.06
CA ASN A 866 2.38 -22.94 106.33
C ASN A 866 0.95 -22.44 106.57
N GLY A 867 0.23 -23.16 107.43
CA GLY A 867 -1.21 -23.01 107.58
C GLY A 867 -1.93 -23.68 106.42
N ASN A 868 -2.97 -23.02 105.91
CA ASN A 868 -3.78 -23.46 104.77
C ASN A 868 -3.23 -22.91 103.42
N GLY A 869 -1.94 -23.10 103.17
CA GLY A 869 -1.33 -22.67 101.91
C GLY A 869 0.19 -22.82 101.80
N THR A 870 0.65 -23.00 100.56
CA THR A 870 2.04 -23.18 100.12
C THR A 870 2.80 -21.85 100.07
N ARG A 871 4.14 -21.89 100.10
CA ARG A 871 5.01 -20.69 100.06
C ARG A 871 6.38 -20.89 99.40
N GLY A 872 6.56 -22.01 98.74
CA GLY A 872 7.82 -22.39 98.11
C GLY A 872 7.84 -23.87 97.83
N LEU A 873 8.60 -24.26 96.82
CA LEU A 873 8.75 -25.62 96.33
C LEU A 873 10.23 -25.93 96.11
N TYR A 874 10.57 -27.22 96.12
CA TYR A 874 11.80 -27.75 95.55
C TYR A 874 11.49 -28.24 94.15
N ALA A 875 12.37 -27.96 93.19
CA ALA A 875 12.34 -28.53 91.86
C ALA A 875 13.72 -29.05 91.48
N ASP A 876 13.76 -30.08 90.64
CA ASP A 876 14.98 -30.45 89.93
C ASP A 876 15.25 -29.38 88.87
N VAL A 877 16.50 -29.06 88.60
CA VAL A 877 16.93 -28.11 87.55
C VAL A 877 18.15 -28.64 86.80
N SER A 878 18.23 -28.36 85.50
CA SER A 878 19.41 -28.59 84.66
C SER A 878 20.30 -27.33 84.52
N GLU A 879 21.25 -27.32 83.57
CA GLU A 879 22.11 -26.17 83.28
C GLU A 879 21.55 -25.40 82.07
N GLY A 880 20.90 -24.27 82.34
CA GLY A 880 20.13 -23.46 81.38
C GLY A 880 18.85 -22.92 82.01
N ASP A 881 18.14 -23.79 82.72
CA ASP A 881 16.77 -23.64 83.25
C ASP A 881 16.48 -22.28 83.89
N HIS A 882 15.39 -21.65 83.45
CA HIS A 882 14.91 -20.34 83.88
C HIS A 882 13.45 -20.43 84.39
N TYR A 883 13.29 -20.99 85.60
CA TYR A 883 11.94 -21.26 86.11
C TYR A 883 11.16 -20.00 86.51
N VAL A 884 9.97 -19.86 85.93
CA VAL A 884 8.98 -18.82 86.25
C VAL A 884 7.81 -19.46 86.98
N ILE A 885 7.50 -18.98 88.19
CA ILE A 885 6.43 -19.54 89.04
C ILE A 885 5.28 -18.55 89.13
N ASN A 886 4.10 -19.02 88.75
CA ASN A 886 2.84 -18.30 88.77
C ASN A 886 1.82 -18.99 89.69
N THR A 887 0.78 -18.24 90.09
CA THR A 887 -0.45 -18.82 90.66
C THR A 887 -1.65 -18.34 89.87
N ILE A 888 -2.66 -19.21 89.73
CA ILE A 888 -3.92 -18.90 89.05
C ILE A 888 -5.04 -18.88 90.10
N ASP A 889 -5.69 -17.73 90.26
CA ASP A 889 -6.90 -17.58 91.06
C ASP A 889 -8.09 -18.33 90.43
N ALA A 890 -9.11 -18.60 91.24
CA ALA A 890 -10.35 -19.27 90.81
C ALA A 890 -11.26 -18.40 89.91
N ASP A 891 -10.80 -17.22 89.48
CA ASP A 891 -11.43 -16.34 88.50
C ASP A 891 -10.58 -16.11 87.24
N GLY A 892 -9.49 -16.87 87.07
CA GLY A 892 -8.57 -16.75 85.93
C GLY A 892 -7.47 -15.71 86.09
N THR A 893 -7.41 -14.98 87.22
CA THR A 893 -6.31 -14.03 87.46
C THR A 893 -4.99 -14.78 87.66
N VAL A 894 -4.08 -14.66 86.69
CA VAL A 894 -2.69 -15.11 86.79
C VAL A 894 -1.87 -14.09 87.57
N THR A 895 -1.06 -14.55 88.53
CA THR A 895 -0.15 -13.72 89.32
C THR A 895 1.25 -14.33 89.40
N LEU A 896 2.25 -13.58 88.92
CA LEU A 896 3.66 -13.90 89.06
C LEU A 896 4.08 -13.93 90.54
N LEU A 897 4.69 -15.04 90.96
CA LEU A 897 5.15 -15.28 92.33
C LEU A 897 6.66 -15.25 92.46
N ARG A 898 7.37 -15.81 91.47
CA ARG A 898 8.83 -15.84 91.36
C ARG A 898 9.18 -15.83 89.89
N ASP A 899 10.06 -14.92 89.53
CA ASP A 899 10.87 -14.95 88.32
C ASP A 899 12.28 -15.34 88.78
N SER A 900 13.01 -16.22 88.08
CA SER A 900 14.29 -16.75 88.57
C SER A 900 15.51 -16.01 87.98
N GLU A 901 16.61 -16.69 87.77
CA GLU A 901 17.79 -16.30 86.97
C GLU A 901 18.32 -17.63 86.37
N PRO A 902 18.74 -17.69 85.10
CA PRO A 902 19.10 -18.95 84.45
C PRO A 902 20.13 -19.79 85.22
N THR A 903 19.84 -21.08 85.37
CA THR A 903 20.54 -21.98 86.29
C THR A 903 21.89 -22.41 85.74
N ILE A 904 22.97 -22.08 86.44
CA ILE A 904 24.36 -22.29 85.96
C ILE A 904 24.97 -23.66 86.32
N THR A 905 24.23 -24.53 87.01
CA THR A 905 24.62 -25.90 87.36
C THR A 905 23.39 -26.71 87.75
N ALA A 906 23.18 -27.87 87.13
CA ALA A 906 22.10 -28.78 87.46
C ALA A 906 22.07 -29.21 88.95
N SER A 907 20.87 -29.37 89.52
CA SER A 907 20.65 -29.75 90.93
C SER A 907 19.26 -30.36 91.18
N ASP A 908 19.23 -31.61 91.64
CA ASP A 908 18.05 -32.41 92.01
C ASP A 908 17.27 -31.91 93.28
N ASP A 909 17.32 -30.59 93.61
CA ASP A 909 16.85 -30.06 94.92
C ASP A 909 16.85 -28.50 95.04
N GLU A 910 16.63 -27.69 93.99
CA GLU A 910 16.64 -26.21 94.14
C GLU A 910 15.34 -25.64 94.76
N TYR A 911 15.50 -24.84 95.82
CA TYR A 911 14.38 -24.30 96.62
C TYR A 911 13.97 -22.88 96.23
N TYR A 912 12.78 -22.77 95.61
CA TYR A 912 12.16 -21.49 95.25
C TYR A 912 11.16 -21.05 96.32
N SER A 913 11.37 -19.89 96.94
CA SER A 913 10.46 -19.33 97.96
C SER A 913 9.64 -18.15 97.45
N PHE A 914 8.34 -18.11 97.75
CA PHE A 914 7.40 -17.12 97.21
C PHE A 914 6.29 -16.67 98.20
N ASN A 915 5.43 -15.75 97.73
CA ASN A 915 4.26 -15.26 98.47
C ASN A 915 3.23 -16.38 98.69
N ARG A 916 2.59 -16.42 99.87
CA ARG A 916 1.84 -17.59 100.31
C ARG A 916 0.49 -17.78 99.58
N VAL A 917 0.48 -18.64 98.56
CA VAL A 917 -0.70 -19.17 97.86
C VAL A 917 -1.64 -19.90 98.83
N PRO A 918 -2.96 -19.65 98.82
CA PRO A 918 -3.96 -20.46 99.54
C PRO A 918 -4.14 -21.88 98.97
N ASP A 919 -4.47 -22.86 99.82
CA ASP A 919 -4.83 -24.22 99.36
C ASP A 919 -5.94 -24.16 98.29
N GLY A 920 -5.78 -24.93 97.20
CA GLY A 920 -6.78 -25.03 96.13
C GLY A 920 -6.75 -23.93 95.06
N GLN A 921 -5.71 -23.10 95.01
CA GLN A 921 -5.30 -22.41 93.79
C GLN A 921 -4.32 -23.29 93.00
N PHE A 922 -4.21 -23.07 91.69
CA PHE A 922 -3.18 -23.72 90.88
C PHE A 922 -1.85 -22.98 91.02
N LEU A 923 -0.76 -23.72 91.20
CA LEU A 923 0.59 -23.24 90.91
C LEU A 923 0.95 -23.68 89.49
N VAL A 924 1.65 -22.82 88.78
CA VAL A 924 2.31 -23.16 87.51
C VAL A 924 3.80 -22.90 87.67
N VAL A 925 4.63 -23.84 87.23
CA VAL A 925 6.06 -23.67 87.07
C VAL A 925 6.36 -23.87 85.60
N SER A 926 6.83 -22.81 84.93
CA SER A 926 7.28 -22.82 83.54
C SER A 926 8.80 -22.85 83.50
N ASP A 927 9.41 -23.65 82.63
CA ASP A 927 10.77 -23.39 82.14
C ASP A 927 10.71 -22.76 80.75
N GLY A 928 11.70 -21.92 80.42
CA GLY A 928 11.79 -21.26 79.12
C GLY A 928 13.23 -21.18 78.62
N ASP A 929 13.44 -21.52 77.35
CA ASP A 929 14.76 -21.53 76.72
C ASP A 929 15.17 -20.13 76.18
N THR A 930 16.30 -20.06 75.46
CA THR A 930 16.80 -18.81 74.87
C THR A 930 16.16 -18.42 73.53
N ALA A 931 15.32 -19.26 72.93
CA ALA A 931 14.52 -18.98 71.74
C ALA A 931 13.07 -18.58 72.08
N GLY A 932 12.63 -18.83 73.32
CA GLY A 932 11.27 -18.60 73.78
C GLY A 932 10.34 -19.81 73.67
N ASN A 933 10.87 -21.02 73.53
CA ASN A 933 10.07 -22.23 73.79
C ASN A 933 9.84 -22.35 75.31
N GLU A 934 8.63 -22.73 75.73
CA GLU A 934 8.24 -22.87 77.14
C GLU A 934 7.72 -24.29 77.40
N ALA A 935 7.99 -24.85 78.58
CA ALA A 935 7.36 -26.08 79.06
C ALA A 935 6.88 -25.90 80.51
N SER A 936 5.58 -26.12 80.76
CA SER A 936 4.94 -25.89 82.06
C SER A 936 4.46 -27.14 82.78
N THR A 937 4.54 -27.08 84.10
CA THR A 937 4.00 -28.06 85.05
C THR A 937 2.90 -27.43 85.91
N LEU A 938 1.69 -27.99 85.82
CA LEU A 938 0.53 -27.60 86.63
C LEU A 938 0.58 -28.31 87.99
N LEU A 939 1.03 -27.60 89.03
CA LEU A 939 1.22 -28.11 90.39
C LEU A 939 -0.04 -27.93 91.25
N VAL A 940 -0.59 -29.05 91.75
CA VAL A 940 -1.76 -29.05 92.65
C VAL A 940 -1.36 -29.22 94.11
N VAL A 941 -1.69 -28.22 94.95
CA VAL A 941 -1.35 -28.19 96.38
C VAL A 941 -2.56 -28.12 97.30
N ASN A 942 -2.84 -29.22 98.02
CA ASN A 942 -3.83 -29.27 99.10
C ASN A 942 -3.53 -30.42 100.08
N PRO A 943 -2.58 -30.24 101.03
CA PRO A 943 -2.12 -31.31 101.92
C PRO A 943 -3.12 -31.74 103.01
N ASN A 944 -4.37 -31.25 103.00
CA ASN A 944 -5.38 -31.52 104.03
C ASN A 944 -6.78 -31.85 103.48
N GLY A 945 -6.96 -31.95 102.16
CA GLY A 945 -8.29 -32.20 101.58
C GLY A 945 -8.26 -32.55 100.10
N THR A 946 -9.36 -33.14 99.64
CA THR A 946 -9.51 -33.53 98.24
C THR A 946 -9.83 -32.31 97.36
N VAL A 947 -9.15 -32.17 96.24
CA VAL A 947 -9.41 -31.18 95.19
C VAL A 947 -10.30 -31.80 94.10
N THR A 948 -11.12 -30.99 93.45
CA THR A 948 -11.67 -31.30 92.12
C THR A 948 -11.09 -30.26 91.18
N MET A 949 -10.34 -30.70 90.17
CA MET A 949 -9.71 -29.79 89.21
C MET A 949 -10.76 -29.27 88.24
N ASP A 950 -10.72 -27.96 87.98
CA ASP A 950 -11.47 -27.33 86.88
C ASP A 950 -10.47 -26.85 85.82
N LEU A 951 -10.33 -27.63 84.75
CA LEU A 951 -9.47 -27.31 83.61
C LEU A 951 -10.07 -26.23 82.68
N ASN A 952 -11.31 -25.79 82.93
CA ASN A 952 -11.95 -24.71 82.17
C ASN A 952 -11.61 -23.31 82.75
N ASN A 953 -10.48 -23.19 83.45
CA ASN A 953 -10.02 -21.93 84.02
C ASN A 953 -9.26 -21.14 82.92
N ASP A 954 -9.86 -20.04 82.45
CA ASP A 954 -9.31 -19.17 81.39
C ASP A 954 -7.82 -18.81 81.61
N GLY A 955 -7.37 -18.71 82.87
CA GLY A 955 -5.98 -18.41 83.22
C GLY A 955 -4.96 -19.48 82.83
N LEU A 956 -5.39 -20.71 82.51
CA LEU A 956 -4.52 -21.79 82.03
C LEU A 956 -4.05 -21.54 80.59
N SER A 957 -4.83 -20.84 79.76
CA SER A 957 -4.51 -20.59 78.34
C SER A 957 -3.36 -19.60 78.07
N GLN A 958 -2.54 -19.32 79.09
CA GLN A 958 -1.35 -18.45 79.07
C GLN A 958 -0.04 -19.22 79.20
N PHE A 959 -0.08 -20.55 79.27
CA PHE A 959 1.06 -21.45 79.52
C PHE A 959 0.96 -22.66 78.60
N ASP A 960 2.09 -23.22 78.17
CA ASP A 960 2.13 -24.48 77.43
C ASP A 960 2.49 -25.65 78.36
N PHE A 961 1.52 -26.51 78.66
CA PHE A 961 1.62 -27.53 79.71
C PHE A 961 2.01 -28.90 79.17
N ALA A 962 3.28 -29.25 79.34
CA ALA A 962 3.76 -30.62 79.14
C ALA A 962 3.40 -31.56 80.32
N SER A 963 3.13 -31.04 81.54
CA SER A 963 2.73 -31.89 82.66
C SER A 963 1.77 -31.31 83.71
N ILE A 964 1.15 -32.20 84.49
CA ILE A 964 0.38 -31.94 85.71
C ILE A 964 0.96 -32.78 86.86
N ASP A 965 1.28 -32.15 87.99
CA ASP A 965 1.70 -32.82 89.22
C ASP A 965 0.60 -32.79 90.29
N LEU A 966 0.21 -33.99 90.75
CA LEU A 966 -0.83 -34.23 91.75
C LEU A 966 -0.26 -34.70 93.11
N HIS A 967 1.03 -35.05 93.21
CA HIS A 967 1.63 -35.70 94.40
C HIS A 967 1.49 -34.91 95.71
N HIS A 968 1.20 -33.62 95.62
CA HIS A 968 1.08 -32.69 96.75
C HIS A 968 -0.38 -32.37 97.15
N ALA A 969 -1.34 -33.17 96.66
CA ALA A 969 -2.76 -33.09 96.99
C ALA A 969 -3.42 -34.49 97.06
N SER A 970 -4.73 -34.54 96.89
CA SER A 970 -5.45 -35.73 96.40
C SER A 970 -6.59 -35.22 95.52
N VAL A 971 -6.64 -35.61 94.26
CA VAL A 971 -7.31 -34.86 93.20
C VAL A 971 -8.33 -35.73 92.47
N ASN A 972 -9.49 -35.15 92.15
CA ASN A 972 -10.39 -35.67 91.12
C ASN A 972 -10.16 -34.82 89.87
N LEU A 973 -9.49 -35.39 88.88
CA LEU A 973 -9.24 -34.80 87.58
C LEU A 973 -10.27 -35.36 86.59
N THR A 974 -10.92 -34.49 85.82
CA THR A 974 -11.64 -34.88 84.60
C THR A 974 -10.98 -34.15 83.45
N ILE A 975 -10.65 -34.87 82.39
CA ILE A 975 -10.01 -34.33 81.19
C ILE A 975 -10.74 -34.85 79.94
N THR A 976 -10.88 -33.98 78.95
CA THR A 976 -11.40 -34.25 77.60
C THR A 976 -10.32 -33.95 76.55
N ALA A 977 -10.53 -34.37 75.30
CA ALA A 977 -9.62 -34.01 74.19
C ALA A 977 -9.45 -32.49 74.07
N ASP A 978 -10.56 -31.74 74.02
CA ASP A 978 -10.58 -30.27 73.98
C ASP A 978 -9.75 -29.62 75.11
N GLN A 979 -9.77 -30.22 76.31
CA GLN A 979 -9.03 -29.72 77.47
C GLN A 979 -7.54 -30.10 77.43
N LEU A 980 -7.19 -31.27 76.90
CA LEU A 980 -5.80 -31.64 76.66
C LEU A 980 -5.20 -30.70 75.61
N GLN A 981 -5.88 -30.49 74.47
CA GLN A 981 -5.44 -29.57 73.42
C GLN A 981 -5.28 -28.12 73.92
N SER A 982 -6.20 -27.66 74.79
CA SER A 982 -6.16 -26.33 75.38
C SER A 982 -5.08 -26.17 76.48
N LEU A 983 -4.37 -27.24 76.85
CA LEU A 983 -3.25 -27.23 77.79
C LEU A 983 -1.91 -27.40 77.07
N THR A 984 -1.82 -28.33 76.11
CA THR A 984 -0.56 -28.77 75.45
C THR A 984 -0.28 -28.07 74.12
N GLY A 985 -1.01 -27.00 73.79
CA GLY A 985 -0.87 -26.25 72.54
C GLY A 985 -0.68 -27.12 71.29
N GLY A 986 0.54 -27.07 70.74
CA GLY A 986 0.99 -27.85 69.60
C GLY A 986 1.58 -29.23 69.91
N ASP A 987 2.12 -29.43 71.11
CA ASP A 987 2.89 -30.62 71.49
C ASP A 987 2.03 -31.88 71.66
N ASN A 988 0.73 -31.72 71.93
CA ASN A 988 -0.27 -32.80 71.97
C ASN A 988 -0.03 -33.92 73.03
N ASP A 989 1.01 -33.80 73.85
CA ASP A 989 1.40 -34.76 74.89
C ASP A 989 1.22 -34.15 76.28
N LEU A 990 0.48 -34.82 77.16
CA LEU A 990 0.30 -34.41 78.56
C LEU A 990 0.69 -35.53 79.53
N ILE A 991 1.67 -35.26 80.39
CA ILE A 991 2.05 -36.14 81.50
C ILE A 991 1.20 -35.80 82.73
N VAL A 992 0.61 -36.80 83.40
CA VAL A 992 -0.08 -36.64 84.68
C VAL A 992 0.56 -37.55 85.71
N ALA A 993 1.32 -36.94 86.63
CA ALA A 993 2.04 -37.60 87.71
C ALA A 993 1.27 -37.45 89.04
N GLY A 994 1.29 -38.47 89.89
CA GLY A 994 0.46 -38.50 91.11
C GLY A 994 0.45 -39.86 91.79
N ASP A 995 -0.40 -40.04 92.80
CA ASP A 995 -0.39 -41.23 93.67
C ASP A 995 -1.73 -41.98 93.74
N ALA A 996 -1.74 -43.09 94.51
CA ALA A 996 -2.89 -43.98 94.62
C ALA A 996 -4.13 -43.37 95.33
N ASN A 997 -4.07 -42.12 95.79
CA ASN A 997 -5.20 -41.36 96.34
C ASN A 997 -5.92 -40.50 95.28
N ASP A 998 -5.35 -40.32 94.09
CA ASP A 998 -5.91 -39.55 92.99
C ASP A 998 -6.98 -40.33 92.18
N HIS A 999 -7.85 -39.61 91.48
CA HIS A 999 -8.87 -40.15 90.57
C HIS A 999 -8.85 -39.37 89.27
N ILE A 1000 -8.48 -40.03 88.16
CA ILE A 1000 -8.53 -39.44 86.82
C ILE A 1000 -9.73 -40.00 86.04
N ILE A 1001 -10.46 -39.12 85.36
CA ILE A 1001 -11.55 -39.44 84.43
C ILE A 1001 -11.16 -38.89 83.04
N ALA A 1002 -10.52 -39.73 82.23
CA ALA A 1002 -10.05 -39.39 80.88
C ALA A 1002 -11.16 -39.70 79.87
N THR A 1003 -12.07 -38.74 79.69
CA THR A 1003 -13.39 -38.97 79.08
C THR A 1003 -13.28 -39.28 77.59
N GLY A 1004 -13.48 -40.56 77.22
CA GLY A 1004 -13.37 -41.00 75.84
C GLY A 1004 -11.95 -41.28 75.36
N ALA A 1005 -10.98 -41.42 76.28
CA ALA A 1005 -9.64 -41.90 75.95
C ALA A 1005 -9.68 -43.36 75.45
N THR A 1006 -8.59 -43.82 74.84
CA THR A 1006 -8.36 -45.22 74.48
C THR A 1006 -7.01 -45.68 75.04
N ASP A 1007 -7.05 -46.77 75.83
CA ASP A 1007 -5.87 -47.47 76.32
C ASP A 1007 -5.10 -48.08 75.14
N THR A 1008 -3.84 -47.65 74.95
CA THR A 1008 -2.97 -48.16 73.89
C THR A 1008 -2.37 -49.52 74.23
N GLY A 1009 -2.29 -49.87 75.51
CA GLY A 1009 -1.48 -50.97 76.04
C GLY A 1009 0.04 -50.69 76.03
N GLU A 1010 0.46 -49.49 75.67
CA GLU A 1010 1.86 -49.05 75.72
C GLU A 1010 2.19 -48.33 77.03
N THR A 1011 3.47 -48.34 77.40
CA THR A 1011 3.97 -47.67 78.62
C THR A 1011 5.24 -46.90 78.31
N ALA A 1012 5.34 -45.68 78.83
CA ALA A 1012 6.56 -44.89 78.86
C ALA A 1012 7.26 -45.07 80.22
N SER A 1013 8.58 -44.86 80.27
CA SER A 1013 9.28 -44.65 81.53
C SER A 1013 10.03 -43.33 81.45
N ILE A 1014 9.60 -42.39 82.30
CA ILE A 1014 10.07 -41.01 82.36
C ILE A 1014 10.57 -40.82 83.80
N ASN A 1015 11.79 -40.30 83.96
CA ASN A 1015 12.44 -40.03 85.26
C ASN A 1015 12.39 -41.18 86.29
N GLY A 1016 12.35 -42.43 85.81
CA GLY A 1016 12.32 -43.65 86.63
C GLY A 1016 10.94 -44.10 87.08
N HIS A 1017 9.90 -43.32 86.80
CA HIS A 1017 8.49 -43.70 86.94
C HIS A 1017 8.01 -44.47 85.69
N THR A 1018 6.81 -45.06 85.74
CA THR A 1018 6.17 -45.75 84.60
C THR A 1018 4.81 -45.14 84.36
N PHE A 1019 4.51 -44.80 83.11
CA PHE A 1019 3.26 -44.15 82.72
C PHE A 1019 2.54 -45.02 81.69
N SER A 1020 1.27 -45.33 81.95
CA SER A 1020 0.36 -45.93 80.96
C SER A 1020 -0.08 -44.88 79.94
N ILE A 1021 0.03 -45.21 78.65
CA ILE A 1021 -0.23 -44.27 77.55
C ILE A 1021 -1.65 -44.45 77.02
N TYR A 1022 -2.41 -43.36 76.97
CA TYR A 1022 -3.75 -43.28 76.40
C TYR A 1022 -3.76 -42.30 75.21
N THR A 1023 -4.50 -42.61 74.15
CA THR A 1023 -4.85 -41.61 73.12
C THR A 1023 -6.19 -40.96 73.46
N LEU A 1024 -6.34 -39.66 73.23
CA LEU A 1024 -7.54 -38.90 73.59
C LEU A 1024 -7.88 -37.88 72.49
N GLY A 1025 -8.98 -38.14 71.75
CA GLY A 1025 -9.36 -37.36 70.57
C GLY A 1025 -8.96 -38.04 69.25
N ASP A 1026 -9.34 -37.41 68.13
CA ASP A 1026 -9.09 -37.94 66.78
C ASP A 1026 -7.72 -37.51 66.20
N GLU A 1027 -7.04 -36.52 66.80
CA GLU A 1027 -5.80 -35.92 66.26
C GLU A 1027 -4.52 -36.62 66.75
N GLY A 1028 -4.64 -37.66 67.57
CA GLY A 1028 -3.53 -38.52 68.01
C GLY A 1028 -2.89 -38.13 69.35
N SER A 1029 -3.39 -37.08 70.00
CA SER A 1029 -2.91 -36.52 71.27
C SER A 1029 -2.85 -37.57 72.38
N ARG A 1030 -1.78 -37.53 73.20
CA ARG A 1030 -1.43 -38.57 74.17
C ARG A 1030 -1.53 -38.06 75.61
N LEU A 1031 -2.19 -38.85 76.44
CA LEU A 1031 -2.28 -38.65 77.89
C LEU A 1031 -1.48 -39.77 78.57
N LEU A 1032 -0.41 -39.41 79.28
CA LEU A 1032 0.51 -40.32 79.95
C LEU A 1032 0.23 -40.27 81.46
N ILE A 1033 -0.34 -41.33 82.03
CA ILE A 1033 -0.76 -41.36 83.44
C ILE A 1033 0.16 -42.28 84.24
N ASP A 1034 0.70 -41.82 85.37
CA ASP A 1034 1.56 -42.63 86.25
C ASP A 1034 0.81 -43.90 86.75
N ASP A 1035 1.42 -45.07 86.59
CA ASP A 1035 0.90 -46.37 87.04
C ASP A 1035 0.58 -46.41 88.56
N SER A 1036 1.14 -45.47 89.33
CA SER A 1036 0.85 -45.24 90.75
C SER A 1036 -0.59 -44.76 90.99
N ILE A 1037 -1.22 -44.11 90.02
CA ILE A 1037 -2.61 -43.63 90.09
C ILE A 1037 -3.56 -44.80 89.81
N THR A 1038 -3.77 -45.64 90.84
CA THR A 1038 -4.53 -46.91 90.71
C THR A 1038 -6.04 -46.77 90.42
N ASN A 1039 -6.55 -45.55 90.22
CA ASN A 1039 -7.97 -45.24 90.04
C ASN A 1039 -8.19 -44.33 88.82
N VAL A 1040 -7.97 -44.88 87.63
CA VAL A 1040 -8.29 -44.25 86.34
C VAL A 1040 -9.66 -44.74 85.84
N THR A 1041 -10.44 -43.83 85.25
CA THR A 1041 -11.72 -44.08 84.58
C THR A 1041 -11.67 -43.51 83.17
N ILE A 1042 -12.27 -44.21 82.22
CA ILE A 1042 -12.28 -43.94 80.77
C ILE A 1042 -13.72 -44.00 80.26
#